data_AF-A0A074W2W0-F1
#
_entry.id   AF-A0A074W2W0-F1
#
_cell.length_a   1.000
_cell.length_b   1.000
_cell.length_c   1.000
_cell.angle_alpha   90.00
_cell.angle_beta   90.00
_cell.angle_gamma   90.00
#
_symmetry.space_group_name_H-M   'P 1'
#
loop_
_entity.id
_entity.type
_entity.pdbx_description
1 polymer ?
#
loop_
_entity_poly.entity_id
_entity_poly.type
_entity_poly.pdbx_seq_one_letter_code
_entity_poly.pdbx_strand_id
1 'polypeptide(L)'
;MRQVGSALWPRLRAVQVYGANTGVGKTVVSTLLCKALRKRLPDYNVHYLKPISTGPLDEQDHRHITRYSQDITSKTLLQFDDPVSPHIAARISKEPVDDQSILTRVYDELLNYATGKDAVAVVETAGGVLSPAPSGNVQADLYRPLRLPALLVGDHRLGGIGSTISSWESLHVRGYDVNSVLLFEESRYDNYTYLRDYFEKKGILTLSLPPPPEVKSTQAEDEESMKQYYDSASSSFSLEQCIDNMISTHNQRLSSLQSLPKRADTSIWHPFMQHTERSEQNILAIDSAYGDYFQTHNSSGSGSKEGNQLKPAFDGSASWWTQGLGHGNPELALTAAHAAGRYGHVMFAGAAHEPAVSLSETLLKNIGNPRLSKVFFSDNGSTGMEVGVKMALKAASKRYGWSPDDEILILGLKGSYHGDTIGTMDLSEPSTYNKKVEWYSGRGHWFDFPLVKMRDGKWVVEPPAGMEEEFGPVRSFSSLDEIFALSDRKADAERYESYIKTSLEALTAEGKKFGALIMEPVILGAGGMLFSDPLFQHMLVKVAREQCPELYGKPEATSESALEWKGIPVVFDEVFTGLYRLGRFSSSTFVDVQPDISVHAKLLTGGLLPLCTTLASESIFEAFLSPEKSDALLHGHSYTAHAVGCDIARYSLKTMQEMDEGAAWTNFKAAWKQEDDAKPSLWSMWSQDFVRDLSLRSNVESVFALGSVLAISLKDPAGSGYTSTAATGLRDTLLHDSSSENAIHSRVLGNVLYLMASMTTSPDTIASIQRKVQTAMN
;
A
#
# COMPACT_ATOMS: atom_id res chain seq x y z
N MET A 1 9.70 5.89 18.48
CA MET A 1 10.29 4.54 18.67
C MET A 1 11.05 4.16 17.40
N ARG A 2 12.06 3.29 17.48
CA ARG A 2 12.78 2.77 16.31
C ARG A 2 11.85 1.88 15.51
N GLN A 3 11.76 2.06 14.19
CA GLN A 3 11.07 1.09 13.33
C GLN A 3 11.95 -0.14 13.12
N VAL A 4 11.35 -1.32 13.24
CA VAL A 4 12.03 -2.60 13.08
C VAL A 4 11.73 -3.14 11.68
N GLY A 5 12.78 -3.48 10.94
CA GLY A 5 12.70 -4.10 9.62
C GLY A 5 13.03 -5.59 9.64
N SER A 6 13.05 -6.19 8.46
CA SER A 6 13.44 -7.58 8.25
C SER A 6 14.88 -7.81 8.69
N ALA A 7 15.10 -8.98 9.27
CA ALA A 7 16.38 -9.40 9.83
C ALA A 7 17.09 -10.39 8.89
N LEU A 8 18.20 -9.95 8.29
CA LEU A 8 19.04 -10.82 7.47
C LEU A 8 20.51 -10.40 7.54
N TRP A 9 21.29 -11.07 8.39
CA TRP A 9 22.73 -10.84 8.54
C TRP A 9 23.53 -11.99 7.94
N PRO A 10 24.68 -11.73 7.27
CA PRO A 10 25.51 -12.79 6.71
C PRO A 10 26.11 -13.75 7.77
N ARG A 11 26.38 -13.23 8.97
CA ARG A 11 27.01 -13.97 10.08
C ARG A 11 26.02 -14.57 11.08
N LEU A 12 24.76 -14.15 11.08
CA LEU A 12 23.74 -14.66 12.00
C LEU A 12 22.66 -15.43 11.25
N ARG A 13 22.60 -16.74 11.52
CA ARG A 13 21.50 -17.61 11.08
C ARG A 13 20.45 -17.66 12.19
N ALA A 14 19.44 -16.80 12.08
CA ALA A 14 18.32 -16.78 13.01
C ALA A 14 17.15 -17.60 12.45
N VAL A 15 16.55 -18.45 13.27
CA VAL A 15 15.34 -19.22 12.96
C VAL A 15 14.29 -18.97 14.02
N GLN A 16 13.05 -18.75 13.60
CA GLN A 16 11.92 -18.58 14.51
C GLN A 16 11.16 -19.90 14.68
N VAL A 17 11.11 -20.41 15.89
CA VAL A 17 10.46 -21.68 16.23
C VAL A 17 9.01 -21.42 16.61
N TYR A 18 8.10 -21.88 15.77
CA TYR A 18 6.65 -21.91 15.99
C TYR A 18 6.19 -23.30 16.39
N GLY A 19 5.09 -23.39 17.13
CA GLY A 19 4.42 -24.66 17.42
C GLY A 19 3.05 -24.68 16.77
N ALA A 20 2.62 -25.85 16.30
CA ALA A 20 1.25 -26.04 15.82
C ALA A 20 0.22 -25.81 16.95
N ASN A 21 0.61 -26.09 18.19
CA ASN A 21 -0.18 -25.79 19.38
C ASN A 21 0.71 -25.69 20.63
N THR A 22 0.12 -25.42 21.79
CA THR A 22 0.75 -25.64 23.09
C THR A 22 0.95 -27.14 23.34
N GLY A 23 2.05 -27.50 24.01
CA GLY A 23 2.34 -28.90 24.37
C GLY A 23 2.85 -29.79 23.23
N VAL A 24 3.11 -29.24 22.03
CA VAL A 24 3.75 -30.00 20.93
C VAL A 24 5.25 -30.25 21.14
N GLY A 25 5.82 -29.72 22.23
CA GLY A 25 7.21 -29.89 22.64
C GLY A 25 8.21 -28.90 22.01
N LYS A 26 7.79 -27.65 21.75
CA LYS A 26 8.67 -26.57 21.25
C LYS A 26 9.98 -26.48 22.03
N THR A 27 9.93 -26.36 23.35
CA THR A 27 11.11 -26.22 24.22
C THR A 27 12.05 -27.43 24.09
N VAL A 28 11.48 -28.64 23.97
CA VAL A 28 12.26 -29.87 23.76
C VAL A 28 12.97 -29.83 22.40
N VAL A 29 12.27 -29.43 21.33
CA VAL A 29 12.85 -29.27 19.98
C VAL A 29 13.93 -28.18 19.97
N SER A 30 13.67 -27.02 20.58
CA SER A 30 14.66 -25.94 20.69
C SER A 30 15.92 -26.41 21.44
N THR A 31 15.75 -27.17 22.52
CA THR A 31 16.88 -27.74 23.30
C THR A 31 17.72 -28.70 22.44
N LEU A 32 17.05 -29.63 21.75
CA LEU A 32 17.69 -30.57 20.82
C LEU A 32 18.45 -29.83 19.71
N LEU A 33 17.80 -28.83 19.11
CA LEU A 33 18.38 -28.03 18.04
C LEU A 33 19.60 -27.24 18.52
N CYS A 34 19.53 -26.54 19.65
CA CYS A 34 20.67 -25.82 20.20
C CYS A 34 21.86 -26.74 20.49
N LYS A 35 21.61 -27.93 21.07
CA LYS A 35 22.65 -28.90 21.38
C LYS A 35 23.27 -29.52 20.12
N ALA A 36 22.44 -29.84 19.12
CA ALA A 36 22.89 -30.33 17.82
C ALA A 36 23.71 -29.27 17.08
N LEU A 37 23.27 -28.00 17.10
CA LEU A 37 24.00 -26.87 16.54
C LEU A 37 25.37 -26.70 17.20
N ARG A 38 25.45 -26.77 18.53
CA ARG A 38 26.72 -26.66 19.26
C ARG A 38 27.70 -27.76 18.87
N LYS A 39 27.22 -29.00 18.71
CA LYS A 39 28.04 -30.15 18.26
C LYS A 39 28.49 -29.97 16.80
N ARG A 40 27.59 -29.57 15.91
CA ARG A 40 27.81 -29.49 14.46
C ARG A 40 28.63 -28.28 14.03
N LEU A 41 28.50 -27.17 14.76
CA LEU A 41 29.13 -25.88 14.50
C LEU A 41 29.93 -25.44 15.75
N PRO A 42 31.04 -26.12 16.09
CA PRO A 42 31.83 -25.82 17.27
C PRO A 42 32.44 -24.40 17.24
N ASP A 43 32.57 -23.83 16.05
CA ASP A 43 33.05 -22.47 15.85
C ASP A 43 31.96 -21.42 15.88
N TYR A 44 30.68 -21.77 16.00
CA TYR A 44 29.61 -20.79 16.03
C TYR A 44 29.18 -20.49 17.48
N ASN A 45 28.79 -19.25 17.74
CA ASN A 45 28.04 -18.94 18.94
C ASN A 45 26.60 -19.42 18.75
N VAL A 46 26.08 -20.18 19.71
CA VAL A 46 24.69 -20.66 19.68
C VAL A 46 23.91 -19.92 20.75
N HIS A 47 22.85 -19.24 20.30
CA HIS A 47 21.97 -18.43 21.13
C HIS A 47 20.56 -19.01 21.15
N TYR A 48 19.95 -19.02 22.32
CA TYR A 48 18.53 -19.24 22.51
C TYR A 48 17.87 -17.97 23.00
N LEU A 49 16.82 -17.53 22.31
CA LEU A 49 16.06 -16.35 22.68
C LEU A 49 14.60 -16.71 22.87
N LYS A 50 14.07 -16.42 24.06
CA LYS A 50 12.64 -16.47 24.38
C LYS A 50 12.13 -15.04 24.50
N PRO A 51 11.46 -14.48 23.47
CA PRO A 51 10.95 -13.12 23.57
C PRO A 51 9.93 -12.96 24.69
N ILE A 52 9.01 -13.92 24.81
CA ILE A 52 7.89 -13.88 25.76
C ILE A 52 7.78 -15.24 26.45
N SER A 53 7.70 -15.21 27.78
CA SER A 53 7.53 -16.37 28.66
C SER A 53 6.45 -16.08 29.70
N THR A 54 5.68 -17.10 30.06
CA THR A 54 4.56 -17.04 31.03
C THR A 54 4.65 -18.22 31.97
N GLY A 55 4.34 -18.03 33.24
CA GLY A 55 4.46 -19.05 34.29
C GLY A 55 5.57 -18.75 35.29
N PRO A 56 5.61 -19.48 36.41
CA PRO A 56 6.50 -19.16 37.52
C PRO A 56 7.98 -19.35 37.14
N LEU A 57 8.88 -18.66 37.87
CA LEU A 57 10.31 -18.59 37.53
C LEU A 57 11.02 -19.94 37.47
N ASP A 58 10.50 -20.96 38.16
CA ASP A 58 10.99 -22.34 38.19
C ASP A 58 10.60 -23.18 36.97
N GLU A 59 9.54 -22.78 36.24
CA GLU A 59 9.07 -23.44 35.01
C GLU A 59 9.62 -22.80 33.72
N GLN A 60 10.64 -21.92 33.83
CA GLN A 60 11.18 -21.19 32.69
C GLN A 60 11.83 -22.09 31.63
N ASP A 61 11.42 -21.90 30.37
CA ASP A 61 12.06 -22.50 29.20
C ASP A 61 13.58 -22.21 29.16
N HIS A 62 13.98 -20.99 29.53
CA HIS A 62 15.40 -20.60 29.63
C HIS A 62 16.18 -21.47 30.63
N ARG A 63 15.59 -21.79 31.79
CA ARG A 63 16.22 -22.67 32.79
C ARG A 63 16.33 -24.09 32.27
N HIS A 64 15.28 -24.58 31.60
CA HIS A 64 15.30 -25.89 30.94
C HIS A 64 16.45 -25.97 29.92
N ILE A 65 16.53 -24.99 29.02
CA ILE A 65 17.58 -24.89 28.00
C ILE A 65 18.97 -24.84 28.65
N THR A 66 19.16 -23.98 29.66
CA THR A 66 20.45 -23.81 30.36
C THR A 66 20.86 -25.08 31.13
N ARG A 67 19.90 -25.82 31.69
CA ARG A 67 20.14 -27.09 32.39
C ARG A 67 20.73 -28.15 31.46
N TYR A 68 20.20 -28.27 30.24
CA TYR A 68 20.56 -29.36 29.31
C TYR A 68 21.58 -28.96 28.22
N SER A 69 21.85 -27.66 28.09
CA SER A 69 22.84 -27.10 27.15
C SER A 69 23.66 -26.02 27.87
N GLN A 70 24.76 -26.42 28.50
CA GLN A 70 25.57 -25.49 29.31
C GLN A 70 26.49 -24.57 28.47
N ASP A 71 26.77 -24.94 27.23
CA ASP A 71 27.69 -24.22 26.33
C ASP A 71 26.98 -23.22 25.39
N ILE A 72 25.73 -22.83 25.68
CA ILE A 72 24.96 -21.90 24.85
C ILE A 72 24.52 -20.68 25.66
N THR A 73 24.38 -19.55 24.99
CA THR A 73 23.83 -18.34 25.63
C THR A 73 22.31 -18.37 25.51
N SER A 74 21.60 -18.27 26.61
CA SER A 74 20.15 -18.33 26.64
C SER A 74 19.59 -17.08 27.31
N LYS A 75 18.51 -16.49 26.77
CA LYS A 75 17.93 -15.25 27.29
C LYS A 75 16.41 -15.20 27.14
N THR A 76 15.74 -14.67 28.15
CA THR A 76 14.31 -14.34 28.13
C THR A 76 14.15 -12.82 28.17
N LEU A 77 13.36 -12.22 27.27
CA LEU A 77 13.20 -10.76 27.21
C LEU A 77 12.05 -10.24 28.08
N LEU A 78 10.94 -10.97 28.12
CA LEU A 78 9.77 -10.66 28.94
C LEU A 78 9.28 -11.92 29.62
N GLN A 79 9.10 -11.84 30.93
CA GLN A 79 8.60 -12.91 31.79
C GLN A 79 7.37 -12.40 32.54
N PHE A 80 6.29 -13.17 32.50
CA PHE A 80 5.12 -12.96 33.35
C PHE A 80 4.97 -14.14 34.31
N ASP A 81 4.53 -13.86 35.54
CA ASP A 81 4.48 -14.87 36.61
C ASP A 81 3.34 -15.88 36.43
N ASP A 82 2.20 -15.45 35.87
CA ASP A 82 1.04 -16.32 35.72
C ASP A 82 1.18 -17.30 34.55
N PRO A 83 0.87 -18.60 34.73
CA PRO A 83 0.93 -19.63 33.70
C PRO A 83 -0.31 -19.59 32.78
N VAL A 84 -0.57 -18.43 32.20
CA VAL A 84 -1.68 -18.16 31.28
C VAL A 84 -1.16 -17.60 29.96
N SER A 85 -2.01 -17.49 28.95
CA SER A 85 -1.59 -16.90 27.67
C SER A 85 -1.09 -15.45 27.82
N PRO A 86 -0.10 -14.99 27.02
CA PRO A 86 0.57 -13.71 27.22
C PRO A 86 -0.35 -12.48 27.36
N HIS A 87 -1.42 -12.39 26.57
CA HIS A 87 -2.36 -11.26 26.67
C HIS A 87 -3.10 -11.17 28.02
N ILE A 88 -3.36 -12.30 28.68
CA ILE A 88 -3.96 -12.33 30.01
C ILE A 88 -2.91 -11.95 31.04
N ALA A 89 -1.72 -12.54 30.93
CA ALA A 89 -0.62 -12.30 31.85
C ALA A 89 -0.21 -10.80 31.88
N ALA A 90 -0.14 -10.16 30.71
CA ALA A 90 0.14 -8.73 30.58
C ALA A 90 -0.97 -7.84 31.18
N ARG A 91 -2.24 -8.25 31.05
CA ARG A 91 -3.36 -7.52 31.69
C ARG A 91 -3.30 -7.62 33.21
N ILE A 92 -2.95 -8.79 33.74
CA ILE A 92 -2.84 -9.01 35.19
C ILE A 92 -1.66 -8.25 35.79
N SER A 93 -0.52 -8.22 35.10
CA SER A 93 0.67 -7.48 35.55
C SER A 93 0.49 -5.96 35.54
N LYS A 94 -0.60 -5.44 34.94
CA LYS A 94 -0.91 -4.01 34.76
C LYS A 94 0.16 -3.22 34.01
N GLU A 95 1.07 -3.90 33.32
CA GLU A 95 2.07 -3.28 32.45
C GLU A 95 1.62 -3.41 30.99
N PRO A 96 1.20 -2.32 30.34
CA PRO A 96 0.90 -2.37 28.91
C PRO A 96 2.21 -2.62 28.15
N VAL A 97 2.25 -3.72 27.40
CA VAL A 97 3.36 -4.05 26.51
C VAL A 97 2.85 -4.01 25.07
N ASP A 98 3.32 -3.03 24.31
CA ASP A 98 3.01 -2.90 22.90
C ASP A 98 3.94 -3.78 22.02
N ASP A 99 3.47 -4.08 20.81
CA ASP A 99 4.18 -4.94 19.86
C ASP A 99 5.51 -4.34 19.40
N GLN A 100 5.58 -3.01 19.23
CA GLN A 100 6.78 -2.33 18.74
C GLN A 100 7.93 -2.40 19.75
N SER A 101 7.61 -2.29 21.04
CA SER A 101 8.55 -2.49 22.15
C SER A 101 9.13 -3.91 22.15
N ILE A 102 8.28 -4.94 21.99
CA ILE A 102 8.73 -6.34 21.92
C ILE A 102 9.63 -6.55 20.71
N LEU A 103 9.18 -6.11 19.54
CA LEU A 103 9.95 -6.19 18.29
C LEU A 103 11.32 -5.54 18.40
N THR A 104 11.38 -4.34 18.99
CA THR A 104 12.64 -3.60 19.16
C THR A 104 13.60 -4.38 20.04
N ARG A 105 13.13 -4.92 21.19
CA ARG A 105 13.96 -5.73 22.08
C ARG A 105 14.48 -7.00 21.40
N VAL A 106 13.65 -7.68 20.61
CA VAL A 106 14.07 -8.87 19.85
C VAL A 106 15.11 -8.49 18.80
N TYR A 107 14.86 -7.43 18.03
CA TYR A 107 15.79 -6.97 17.00
C TYR A 107 17.14 -6.55 17.58
N ASP A 108 17.15 -5.78 18.66
CA ASP A 108 18.39 -5.32 19.30
C ASP A 108 19.20 -6.50 19.85
N GLU A 109 18.54 -7.51 20.40
CA GLU A 109 19.22 -8.72 20.86
C GLU A 109 19.81 -9.54 19.70
N LEU A 110 19.07 -9.70 18.60
CA LEU A 110 19.59 -10.36 17.40
C LEU A 110 20.74 -9.57 16.77
N LEU A 111 20.65 -8.24 16.78
CA LEU A 111 21.73 -7.38 16.32
C LEU A 111 23.00 -7.61 17.16
N ASN A 112 22.88 -7.75 18.48
CA ASN A 112 24.01 -8.08 19.35
C ASN A 112 24.63 -9.43 18.95
N TYR A 113 23.81 -10.46 18.69
CA TYR A 113 24.30 -11.77 18.25
C TYR A 113 24.94 -11.78 16.87
N ALA A 114 24.56 -10.83 16.01
CA ALA A 114 25.16 -10.67 14.68
C ALA A 114 26.54 -10.00 14.70
N THR A 115 26.97 -9.45 15.84
CA THR A 115 28.29 -8.82 15.96
C THR A 115 29.38 -9.84 16.34
N GLY A 116 30.53 -9.77 15.67
CA GLY A 116 31.69 -10.61 15.97
C GLY A 116 31.72 -11.93 15.20
N LYS A 117 31.73 -13.05 15.93
CA LYS A 117 31.87 -14.42 15.40
C LYS A 117 30.57 -14.87 14.72
N ASP A 118 30.66 -15.82 13.78
CA ASP A 118 29.47 -16.44 13.22
C ASP A 118 28.59 -17.04 14.32
N ALA A 119 27.28 -16.86 14.17
CA ALA A 119 26.32 -17.18 15.21
C ALA A 119 25.04 -17.81 14.63
N VAL A 120 24.34 -18.56 15.48
CA VAL A 120 23.01 -19.09 15.23
C VAL A 120 22.10 -18.67 16.37
N ALA A 121 20.89 -18.20 16.06
CA ALA A 121 19.88 -17.86 17.04
C ALA A 121 18.61 -18.69 16.84
N VAL A 122 18.20 -19.39 17.89
CA VAL A 122 16.90 -20.08 17.97
C VAL A 122 15.95 -19.16 18.74
N VAL A 123 15.00 -18.56 18.03
CA VAL A 123 14.02 -17.62 18.59
C VAL A 123 12.70 -18.35 18.81
N GLU A 124 12.41 -18.72 20.05
CA GLU A 124 11.23 -19.53 20.35
C GLU A 124 10.01 -18.69 20.72
N THR A 125 8.91 -18.90 19.99
CA THR A 125 7.62 -18.24 20.26
C THR A 125 6.88 -18.85 21.45
N ALA A 126 5.89 -18.11 21.99
CA ALA A 126 5.02 -18.62 23.06
C ALA A 126 3.78 -19.31 22.46
N GLY A 127 3.24 -20.37 23.06
CA GLY A 127 2.00 -20.99 22.56
C GLY A 127 2.07 -21.53 21.12
N GLY A 128 0.98 -21.42 20.37
CA GLY A 128 0.89 -21.76 18.94
C GLY A 128 1.02 -20.54 18.02
N VAL A 129 1.05 -20.76 16.70
CA VAL A 129 1.20 -19.71 15.66
C VAL A 129 0.31 -18.48 15.87
N LEU A 130 -0.99 -18.71 16.11
CA LEU A 130 -1.98 -17.65 16.28
C LEU A 130 -2.32 -17.38 17.76
N SER A 131 -1.46 -17.81 18.69
CA SER A 131 -1.65 -17.46 20.10
C SER A 131 -1.48 -15.95 20.32
N PRO A 132 -2.31 -15.31 21.15
CA PRO A 132 -2.23 -13.88 21.39
C PRO A 132 -0.92 -13.47 22.06
N ALA A 133 -0.28 -12.42 21.53
CA ALA A 133 0.81 -11.67 22.13
C ALA A 133 0.29 -10.82 23.32
N PRO A 134 1.18 -10.24 24.15
CA PRO A 134 0.81 -9.34 25.24
C PRO A 134 -0.17 -8.21 24.86
N SER A 135 -0.01 -7.65 23.65
CA SER A 135 -0.88 -6.60 23.10
C SER A 135 -2.31 -7.07 22.79
N GLY A 136 -2.51 -8.38 22.64
CA GLY A 136 -3.75 -8.99 22.14
C GLY A 136 -3.72 -9.35 20.65
N ASN A 137 -2.79 -8.79 19.86
CA ASN A 137 -2.58 -9.23 18.48
C ASN A 137 -2.04 -10.66 18.43
N VAL A 138 -2.17 -11.35 17.30
CA VAL A 138 -1.60 -12.69 17.16
C VAL A 138 -0.08 -12.63 16.95
N GLN A 139 0.66 -13.58 17.51
CA GLN A 139 2.13 -13.55 17.45
C GLN A 139 2.72 -13.59 16.03
N ALA A 140 2.05 -14.28 15.10
CA ALA A 140 2.46 -14.28 13.70
C ALA A 140 2.40 -12.87 13.07
N ASP A 141 1.56 -11.97 13.56
CA ASP A 141 1.54 -10.58 13.10
C ASP A 141 2.58 -9.74 13.84
N LEU A 142 2.74 -9.95 15.15
CA LEU A 142 3.80 -9.33 15.97
C LEU A 142 5.18 -9.50 15.33
N TYR A 143 5.57 -10.71 14.94
CA TYR A 143 6.92 -10.97 14.40
C TYR A 143 7.05 -10.73 12.89
N ARG A 144 5.97 -10.33 12.20
CA ARG A 144 5.97 -10.18 10.75
C ARG A 144 6.99 -9.16 10.23
N PRO A 145 7.28 -8.05 10.94
CA PRO A 145 8.34 -7.12 10.54
C PRO A 145 9.73 -7.74 10.48
N LEU A 146 10.06 -8.69 11.37
CA LEU A 146 11.38 -9.34 11.37
C LEU A 146 11.55 -10.32 10.20
N ARG A 147 10.45 -10.96 9.79
CA ARG A 147 10.39 -11.96 8.71
C ARG A 147 11.56 -12.96 8.75
N LEU A 148 11.80 -13.50 9.95
CA LEU A 148 12.75 -14.60 10.14
C LEU A 148 12.22 -15.87 9.45
N PRO A 149 13.11 -16.73 8.92
CA PRO A 149 12.70 -18.05 8.46
C PRO A 149 12.11 -18.85 9.63
N ALA A 150 11.07 -19.62 9.35
CA ALA A 150 10.30 -20.34 10.36
C ALA A 150 10.60 -21.84 10.37
N LEU A 151 10.71 -22.40 11.57
CA LEU A 151 10.67 -23.83 11.85
C LEU A 151 9.35 -24.11 12.59
N LEU A 152 8.53 -25.02 12.05
CA LEU A 152 7.26 -25.40 12.66
C LEU A 152 7.39 -26.73 13.40
N VAL A 153 7.09 -26.72 14.69
CA VAL A 153 6.94 -27.94 15.50
C VAL A 153 5.52 -28.46 15.36
N GLY A 154 5.36 -29.54 14.59
CA GLY A 154 4.09 -30.21 14.33
C GLY A 154 3.58 -30.99 15.54
N ASP A 155 2.29 -31.31 15.52
CA ASP A 155 1.64 -32.07 16.59
C ASP A 155 1.62 -33.58 16.25
N HIS A 156 2.25 -34.37 17.12
CA HIS A 156 2.38 -35.83 16.98
C HIS A 156 1.14 -36.59 17.52
N ARG A 157 0.21 -35.90 18.19
CA ARG A 157 -0.97 -36.50 18.82
C ARG A 157 -2.12 -36.68 17.81
N LEU A 158 -3.20 -37.35 18.23
CA LEU A 158 -4.43 -37.45 17.45
C LEU A 158 -4.98 -36.06 17.11
N GLY A 159 -5.35 -35.84 15.85
CA GLY A 159 -5.75 -34.52 15.33
C GLY A 159 -4.58 -33.62 14.91
N GLY A 160 -3.34 -34.06 15.15
CA GLY A 160 -2.15 -33.26 14.95
C GLY A 160 -1.84 -32.90 13.50
N ILE A 161 -2.22 -33.75 12.54
CA ILE A 161 -2.09 -33.48 11.09
C ILE A 161 -2.77 -32.16 10.71
N GLY A 162 -4.06 -32.02 11.03
CA GLY A 162 -4.85 -30.83 10.70
C GLY A 162 -4.34 -29.57 11.40
N SER A 163 -3.94 -29.69 12.69
CA SER A 163 -3.37 -28.57 13.43
C SER A 163 -2.03 -28.08 12.85
N THR A 164 -1.21 -29.01 12.34
CA THR A 164 0.09 -28.68 11.74
C THR A 164 -0.09 -28.00 10.38
N ILE A 165 -0.98 -28.52 9.53
CA ILE A 165 -1.27 -27.93 8.22
C ILE A 165 -1.87 -26.53 8.36
N SER A 166 -2.90 -26.36 9.20
CA SER A 166 -3.53 -25.05 9.42
C SER A 166 -2.58 -24.01 10.02
N SER A 167 -1.66 -24.44 10.88
CA SER A 167 -0.59 -23.57 11.41
C SER A 167 0.39 -23.13 10.33
N TRP A 168 0.78 -24.03 9.42
CA TRP A 168 1.60 -23.70 8.26
C TRP A 168 0.86 -22.73 7.32
N GLU A 169 -0.41 -22.99 6.97
CA GLU A 169 -1.22 -22.11 6.13
C GLU A 169 -1.32 -20.70 6.73
N SER A 170 -1.48 -20.62 8.06
CA SER A 170 -1.55 -19.36 8.81
C SER A 170 -0.26 -18.54 8.75
N LEU A 171 0.90 -19.20 8.79
CA LEU A 171 2.21 -18.57 8.57
C LEU A 171 2.40 -18.17 7.10
N HIS A 172 2.00 -19.05 6.18
CA HIS A 172 2.20 -18.88 4.74
C HIS A 172 1.39 -17.70 4.19
N VAL A 173 0.12 -17.56 4.56
CA VAL A 173 -0.73 -16.42 4.15
C VAL A 173 -0.22 -15.08 4.68
N ARG A 174 0.53 -15.09 5.79
CA ARG A 174 1.22 -13.91 6.34
C ARG A 174 2.57 -13.64 5.65
N GLY A 175 3.01 -14.49 4.75
CA GLY A 175 4.26 -14.32 4.00
C GLY A 175 5.51 -14.79 4.72
N TYR A 176 5.39 -15.72 5.67
CA TYR A 176 6.55 -16.42 6.23
C TYR A 176 7.04 -17.55 5.33
N ASP A 177 8.35 -17.74 5.33
CA ASP A 177 9.01 -18.88 4.72
C ASP A 177 9.19 -19.97 5.79
N VAL A 178 8.42 -21.05 5.71
CA VAL A 178 8.55 -22.22 6.61
C VAL A 178 9.51 -23.20 5.94
N ASN A 179 10.75 -23.28 6.43
CA ASN A 179 11.80 -24.07 5.79
C ASN A 179 11.84 -25.52 6.26
N SER A 180 11.40 -25.77 7.50
CA SER A 180 11.39 -27.10 8.11
C SER A 180 10.17 -27.33 9.00
N VAL A 181 9.69 -28.57 9.02
CA VAL A 181 8.68 -29.07 9.97
C VAL A 181 9.29 -30.21 10.79
N LEU A 182 9.27 -30.11 12.11
CA LEU A 182 9.75 -31.15 13.02
C LEU A 182 8.59 -31.66 13.87
N LEU A 183 8.50 -32.97 14.09
CA LEU A 183 7.54 -33.55 15.02
C LEU A 183 8.08 -34.84 15.65
N PHE A 184 7.59 -35.17 16.85
CA PHE A 184 7.98 -36.40 17.51
C PHE A 184 7.34 -37.63 16.87
N GLU A 185 8.07 -38.74 16.89
CA GLU A 185 7.56 -40.04 16.44
C GLU A 185 6.54 -40.57 17.44
N GLU A 186 5.37 -40.91 16.92
CA GLU A 186 4.31 -41.58 17.65
C GLU A 186 3.73 -42.65 16.72
N SER A 187 4.20 -43.88 16.90
CA SER A 187 3.89 -45.00 16.00
C SER A 187 2.41 -45.34 15.98
N ARG A 188 1.66 -44.99 17.05
CA ARG A 188 0.22 -45.19 17.10
C ARG A 188 -0.54 -44.36 16.06
N TYR A 189 -0.10 -43.13 15.81
CA TYR A 189 -0.81 -42.18 14.93
C TYR A 189 -0.10 -41.98 13.58
N ASP A 190 1.22 -42.18 13.52
CA ASP A 190 2.04 -42.09 12.31
C ASP A 190 1.87 -40.76 11.55
N ASN A 191 1.61 -39.66 12.28
CA ASN A 191 1.44 -38.33 11.70
C ASN A 191 2.67 -37.89 10.89
N TYR A 192 3.87 -38.30 11.31
CA TYR A 192 5.13 -37.88 10.70
C TYR A 192 5.32 -38.42 9.28
N THR A 193 4.87 -39.64 8.99
CA THR A 193 4.93 -40.20 7.64
C THR A 193 4.00 -39.42 6.71
N TYR A 194 2.75 -39.20 7.13
CA TYR A 194 1.79 -38.43 6.33
C TYR A 194 2.25 -36.99 6.07
N LEU A 195 2.69 -36.29 7.12
CA LEU A 195 3.10 -34.89 7.01
C LEU A 195 4.36 -34.74 6.17
N ARG A 196 5.28 -35.72 6.20
CA ARG A 196 6.45 -35.73 5.32
C ARG A 196 6.04 -35.73 3.84
N ASP A 197 5.17 -36.65 3.45
CA ASP A 197 4.69 -36.75 2.06
C ASP A 197 3.87 -35.51 1.64
N TYR A 198 3.14 -34.91 2.59
CA TYR A 198 2.35 -33.70 2.34
C TYR A 198 3.25 -32.48 2.07
N PHE A 199 4.27 -32.27 2.90
CA PHE A 199 5.15 -31.10 2.83
C PHE A 199 6.27 -31.23 1.81
N GLU A 200 6.69 -32.45 1.47
CA GLU A 200 7.64 -32.69 0.36
C GLU A 200 7.12 -32.10 -0.96
N LYS A 201 5.82 -32.26 -1.23
CA LYS A 201 5.14 -31.68 -2.41
C LYS A 201 5.15 -30.15 -2.43
N LYS A 202 5.45 -29.52 -1.29
CA LYS A 202 5.57 -28.07 -1.12
C LYS A 202 7.02 -27.60 -1.02
N GLY A 203 7.98 -28.51 -1.16
CA GLY A 203 9.41 -28.22 -1.00
C GLY A 203 9.82 -27.92 0.43
N ILE A 204 9.09 -28.42 1.43
CA ILE A 204 9.36 -28.16 2.85
C ILE A 204 9.94 -29.42 3.50
N LEU A 205 11.13 -29.31 4.08
CA LEU A 205 11.81 -30.42 4.73
C LEU A 205 11.03 -30.82 6.00
N THR A 206 10.56 -32.07 6.06
CA THR A 206 9.80 -32.56 7.20
C THR A 206 10.46 -33.79 7.78
N LEU A 207 10.76 -33.73 9.08
CA LEU A 207 11.58 -34.72 9.77
C LEU A 207 10.94 -35.14 11.09
N SER A 208 11.16 -36.39 11.45
CA SER A 208 10.72 -36.95 12.72
C SER A 208 11.85 -36.96 13.76
N LEU A 209 11.49 -36.83 15.03
CA LEU A 209 12.40 -36.90 16.17
C LEU A 209 11.97 -38.03 17.12
N PRO A 210 12.89 -38.74 17.78
CA PRO A 210 12.52 -39.72 18.80
C PRO A 210 11.73 -39.03 19.93
N PRO A 211 10.67 -39.64 20.47
CA PRO A 211 9.85 -39.02 21.51
C PRO A 211 10.65 -38.83 22.81
N PRO A 212 10.39 -37.77 23.60
CA PRO A 212 10.98 -37.63 24.92
C PRO A 212 10.54 -38.80 25.84
N PRO A 213 11.36 -39.18 26.82
CA PRO A 213 11.02 -40.24 27.77
C PRO A 213 9.79 -39.86 28.62
N GLU A 214 9.08 -40.87 29.13
CA GLU A 214 8.01 -40.66 30.10
C GLU A 214 8.56 -40.02 31.39
N VAL A 215 7.77 -39.09 31.94
CA VAL A 215 8.08 -38.35 33.17
C VAL A 215 8.34 -39.32 34.33
N LYS A 216 9.45 -39.12 35.06
CA LYS A 216 9.83 -40.00 36.20
C LYS A 216 9.18 -39.55 37.51
N SER A 217 9.18 -40.47 38.48
CA SER A 217 8.60 -40.25 39.81
C SER A 217 9.30 -39.19 40.65
N THR A 218 10.61 -39.01 40.46
CA THR A 218 11.39 -37.98 41.16
C THR A 218 12.00 -37.00 40.17
N GLN A 219 12.16 -35.75 40.58
CA GLN A 219 12.75 -34.71 39.75
C GLN A 219 14.17 -35.06 39.31
N ALA A 220 14.99 -35.65 40.18
CA ALA A 220 16.37 -36.00 39.85
C ALA A 220 16.44 -37.13 38.79
N GLU A 221 15.58 -38.15 38.90
CA GLU A 221 15.50 -39.22 37.90
C GLU A 221 14.98 -38.70 36.56
N ASP A 222 14.01 -37.79 36.59
CA ASP A 222 13.48 -37.15 35.39
C ASP A 222 14.53 -36.30 34.69
N GLU A 223 15.27 -35.49 35.46
CA GLU A 223 16.35 -34.65 34.94
C GLU A 223 17.46 -35.48 34.29
N GLU A 224 17.87 -36.59 34.91
CA GLU A 224 18.90 -37.48 34.34
C GLU A 224 18.38 -38.23 33.10
N SER A 225 17.12 -38.70 33.12
CA SER A 225 16.49 -39.35 31.96
C SER A 225 16.39 -38.40 30.77
N MET A 226 15.97 -37.16 31.00
CA MET A 226 15.90 -36.12 29.96
C MET A 226 17.30 -35.73 29.44
N LYS A 227 18.30 -35.67 30.32
CA LYS A 227 19.69 -35.41 29.92
C LYS A 227 20.23 -36.49 28.97
N GLN A 228 20.03 -37.76 29.32
CA GLN A 228 20.43 -38.89 28.46
C GLN A 228 19.71 -38.86 27.11
N TYR A 229 18.41 -38.55 27.12
CA TYR A 229 17.64 -38.34 25.90
C TYR A 229 18.23 -37.21 25.05
N TYR A 230 18.50 -36.03 25.60
CA TYR A 230 19.09 -34.91 24.84
C TYR A 230 20.48 -35.24 24.33
N ASP A 231 21.33 -35.91 25.10
CA ASP A 231 22.69 -36.30 24.70
C ASP A 231 22.67 -37.23 23.48
N SER A 232 21.73 -38.19 23.46
CA SER A 232 21.54 -39.13 22.37
C SER A 232 20.83 -38.51 21.16
N ALA A 233 19.63 -37.95 21.36
CA ALA A 233 18.77 -37.48 20.28
C ALA A 233 19.31 -36.23 19.57
N SER A 234 20.16 -35.42 20.21
CA SER A 234 20.84 -34.28 19.56
C SER A 234 21.86 -34.70 18.49
N SER A 235 22.21 -35.98 18.41
CA SER A 235 23.06 -36.56 17.37
C SER A 235 22.24 -37.32 16.32
N SER A 236 20.92 -37.09 16.25
CA SER A 236 20.06 -37.71 15.23
C SER A 236 20.33 -37.12 13.84
N PHE A 237 20.28 -37.99 12.82
CA PHE A 237 20.40 -37.61 11.42
C PHE A 237 19.35 -36.56 11.01
N SER A 238 18.14 -36.65 11.55
CA SER A 238 17.08 -35.64 11.36
C SER A 238 17.54 -34.24 11.73
N LEU A 239 18.18 -34.04 12.90
CA LEU A 239 18.65 -32.71 13.30
C LEU A 239 19.82 -32.23 12.44
N GLU A 240 20.72 -33.13 12.03
CA GLU A 240 21.80 -32.79 11.09
C GLU A 240 21.23 -32.26 9.77
N GLN A 241 20.27 -32.96 9.18
CA GLN A 241 19.58 -32.51 7.96
C GLN A 241 18.84 -31.18 8.16
N CYS A 242 18.17 -30.99 9.30
CA CYS A 242 17.49 -29.74 9.61
C CYS A 242 18.47 -28.55 9.69
N ILE A 243 19.65 -28.75 10.29
CA ILE A 243 20.70 -27.73 10.40
C ILE A 243 21.29 -27.42 9.03
N ASP A 244 21.61 -28.44 8.24
CA ASP A 244 22.15 -28.27 6.89
C ASP A 244 21.16 -27.50 5.99
N ASN A 245 19.85 -27.82 6.08
CA ASN A 245 18.80 -27.10 5.37
C ASN A 245 18.70 -25.63 5.83
N MET A 246 18.76 -25.37 7.14
CA MET A 246 18.75 -24.00 7.68
C MET A 246 19.94 -23.18 7.18
N ILE A 247 21.15 -23.74 7.14
CA ILE A 247 22.35 -23.07 6.63
C ILE A 247 22.21 -22.82 5.12
N SER A 248 21.79 -23.83 4.36
CA SER A 248 21.64 -23.76 2.91
C SER A 248 20.62 -22.70 2.49
N THR A 249 19.42 -22.73 3.08
CA THR A 249 18.33 -21.79 2.79
C THR A 249 18.71 -20.34 3.15
N HIS A 250 19.42 -20.13 4.25
CA HIS A 250 19.94 -18.81 4.61
C HIS A 250 20.94 -18.28 3.57
N ASN A 251 21.92 -19.10 3.18
CA ASN A 251 22.91 -18.72 2.17
C ASN A 251 22.25 -18.47 0.80
N GLN A 252 21.23 -19.26 0.44
CA GLN A 252 20.46 -19.08 -0.78
C GLN A 252 19.66 -17.77 -0.77
N ARG A 253 19.02 -17.41 0.36
CA ARG A 253 18.30 -16.13 0.51
C ARG A 253 19.24 -14.94 0.31
N LEU A 254 20.42 -14.97 0.94
CA LEU A 254 21.45 -13.93 0.77
C LEU A 254 21.89 -13.79 -0.70
N SER A 255 22.26 -14.91 -1.33
CA SER A 255 22.69 -14.93 -2.73
C SER A 255 21.59 -14.46 -3.69
N SER A 256 20.34 -14.87 -3.45
CA SER A 256 19.18 -14.46 -4.24
C SER A 256 18.91 -12.96 -4.14
N LEU A 257 18.98 -12.40 -2.93
CA LEU A 257 18.81 -10.97 -2.68
C LEU A 257 19.90 -10.14 -3.35
N GLN A 258 21.17 -10.53 -3.17
CA GLN A 258 22.32 -9.81 -3.71
C GLN A 258 22.37 -9.85 -5.24
N SER A 259 21.93 -10.95 -5.86
CA SER A 259 21.89 -11.08 -7.32
C SER A 259 20.64 -10.49 -7.98
N LEU A 260 19.64 -10.07 -7.18
CA LEU A 260 18.35 -9.61 -7.70
C LEU A 260 18.49 -8.39 -8.64
N PRO A 261 19.25 -7.33 -8.30
CA PRO A 261 19.41 -6.18 -9.19
C PRO A 261 20.03 -6.55 -10.54
N LYS A 262 21.07 -7.39 -10.55
CA LYS A 262 21.72 -7.87 -11.79
C LYS A 262 20.79 -8.68 -12.67
N ARG A 263 20.01 -9.58 -12.06
CA ARG A 263 19.00 -10.38 -12.77
C ARG A 263 17.90 -9.50 -13.35
N ALA A 264 17.45 -8.50 -12.60
CA ALA A 264 16.45 -7.54 -13.07
C ALA A 264 16.98 -6.68 -14.22
N ASP A 265 18.23 -6.22 -14.16
CA ASP A 265 18.89 -5.50 -15.26
C ASP A 265 18.94 -6.36 -16.54
N THR A 266 19.23 -7.65 -16.40
CA THR A 266 19.29 -8.55 -17.55
C THR A 266 17.92 -8.88 -18.13
N SER A 267 16.89 -9.06 -17.28
CA SER A 267 15.67 -9.75 -17.68
C SER A 267 14.39 -8.90 -17.70
N ILE A 268 14.38 -7.71 -17.11
CA ILE A 268 13.14 -6.91 -16.94
C ILE A 268 13.16 -5.67 -17.83
N TRP A 269 12.06 -5.41 -18.54
CA TRP A 269 11.79 -4.11 -19.15
C TRP A 269 10.96 -3.24 -18.20
N HIS A 270 11.60 -2.31 -17.48
CA HIS A 270 10.91 -1.42 -16.54
C HIS A 270 10.11 -0.33 -17.25
N PRO A 271 8.87 -0.03 -16.82
CA PRO A 271 8.07 1.07 -17.34
C PRO A 271 8.62 2.43 -16.87
N PHE A 272 8.48 3.47 -17.70
CA PHE A 272 8.89 4.85 -17.39
C PHE A 272 10.34 5.02 -16.89
N MET A 273 11.26 4.22 -17.43
CA MET A 273 12.70 4.32 -17.13
C MET A 273 13.51 4.29 -18.42
N GLN A 274 14.53 5.14 -18.53
CA GLN A 274 15.50 5.06 -19.63
C GLN A 274 16.54 3.97 -19.31
N HIS A 275 16.61 2.92 -20.13
CA HIS A 275 17.43 1.75 -19.85
C HIS A 275 18.92 1.98 -20.06
N THR A 276 19.33 3.00 -20.83
CA THR A 276 20.75 3.39 -20.93
C THR A 276 21.31 3.99 -19.65
N GLU A 277 20.43 4.51 -18.78
CA GLU A 277 20.80 5.06 -17.47
C GLU A 277 20.63 4.03 -16.36
N ARG A 278 20.11 2.83 -16.66
CA ARG A 278 19.90 1.75 -15.70
C ARG A 278 21.16 0.90 -15.54
N SER A 279 21.39 0.44 -14.32
CA SER A 279 22.42 -0.54 -14.03
C SER A 279 22.10 -1.35 -12.77
N GLU A 280 22.85 -2.42 -12.52
CA GLU A 280 22.79 -3.18 -11.26
C GLU A 280 22.91 -2.28 -10.02
N GLN A 281 23.62 -1.14 -10.12
CA GLN A 281 23.87 -0.25 -8.98
C GLN A 281 22.69 0.66 -8.63
N ASN A 282 21.76 0.89 -9.56
CA ASN A 282 20.62 1.80 -9.35
C ASN A 282 19.25 1.09 -9.31
N ILE A 283 19.22 -0.23 -9.48
CA ILE A 283 18.03 -1.04 -9.23
C ILE A 283 17.97 -1.36 -7.74
N LEU A 284 16.93 -0.85 -7.07
CA LEU A 284 16.65 -1.15 -5.67
C LEU A 284 16.03 -2.56 -5.55
N ALA A 285 16.69 -3.46 -4.83
CA ALA A 285 16.11 -4.77 -4.51
C ALA A 285 15.15 -4.65 -3.32
N ILE A 286 13.97 -5.25 -3.43
CA ILE A 286 12.96 -5.31 -2.36
C ILE A 286 12.75 -6.80 -2.02
N ASP A 287 13.09 -7.20 -0.79
CA ASP A 287 12.86 -8.58 -0.28
C ASP A 287 11.40 -8.78 0.10
N SER A 288 10.83 -7.81 0.78
CA SER A 288 9.46 -7.87 1.30
C SER A 288 8.97 -6.46 1.67
N ALA A 289 7.69 -6.36 2.02
CA ALA A 289 7.09 -5.15 2.55
C ALA A 289 6.08 -5.50 3.67
N TYR A 290 5.91 -4.59 4.62
CA TYR A 290 4.92 -4.70 5.70
C TYR A 290 4.58 -3.33 6.28
N GLY A 291 3.30 -3.04 6.48
CA GLY A 291 2.82 -1.72 6.90
C GLY A 291 3.23 -0.66 5.88
N ASP A 292 3.89 0.41 6.33
CA ASP A 292 4.33 1.49 5.44
C ASP A 292 5.72 1.29 4.83
N TYR A 293 6.37 0.13 5.06
CA TYR A 293 7.80 -0.04 4.81
C TYR A 293 8.13 -1.19 3.88
N PHE A 294 8.95 -0.90 2.86
CA PHE A 294 9.73 -1.88 2.12
C PHE A 294 10.93 -2.37 2.93
N GLN A 295 11.41 -3.57 2.62
CA GLN A 295 12.64 -4.14 3.15
C GLN A 295 13.63 -4.25 2.00
N THR A 296 14.52 -3.27 1.95
CA THR A 296 15.31 -2.97 0.74
C THR A 296 16.77 -3.39 0.88
N HIS A 297 17.36 -3.77 -0.24
CA HIS A 297 18.79 -4.02 -0.39
C HIS A 297 19.33 -3.16 -1.54
N ASN A 298 20.47 -2.51 -1.33
CA ASN A 298 21.10 -1.67 -2.33
C ASN A 298 22.56 -2.09 -2.56
N SER A 299 22.89 -2.39 -3.82
CA SER A 299 24.23 -2.78 -4.27
C SER A 299 25.24 -1.63 -4.29
N SER A 300 24.79 -0.37 -4.30
CA SER A 300 25.66 0.83 -4.39
C SER A 300 26.13 1.36 -3.03
N GLY A 301 25.60 0.85 -1.91
CA GLY A 301 26.02 1.29 -0.58
C GLY A 301 27.34 0.63 -0.13
N SER A 302 28.23 1.41 0.48
CA SER A 302 29.35 0.91 1.30
C SER A 302 28.88 0.25 2.60
N GLY A 303 27.72 -0.44 2.56
CA GLY A 303 27.20 -1.19 3.68
C GLY A 303 28.24 -2.21 4.12
N SER A 304 28.43 -2.36 5.43
CA SER A 304 29.35 -3.37 5.93
C SER A 304 28.89 -4.73 5.38
N LYS A 305 29.82 -5.47 4.77
CA LYS A 305 29.60 -6.88 4.38
C LYS A 305 29.20 -7.77 5.56
N GLU A 306 29.23 -7.22 6.78
CA GLU A 306 28.98 -7.90 8.04
C GLU A 306 27.63 -7.49 8.68
N GLY A 307 27.00 -6.37 8.26
CA GLY A 307 25.77 -5.83 8.86
C GLY A 307 24.46 -6.43 8.31
N ASN A 308 23.31 -5.94 8.79
CA ASN A 308 22.00 -6.34 8.25
C ASN A 308 21.96 -5.96 6.76
N GLN A 309 21.62 -6.91 5.90
CA GLN A 309 21.55 -6.73 4.45
C GLN A 309 20.27 -6.02 4.01
N LEU A 310 19.27 -5.95 4.89
CA LEU A 310 17.98 -5.32 4.64
C LEU A 310 17.84 -4.03 5.45
N LYS A 311 17.29 -3.00 4.81
CA LYS A 311 16.97 -1.72 5.43
C LYS A 311 15.49 -1.37 5.21
N PRO A 312 14.75 -1.00 6.26
CA PRO A 312 13.40 -0.48 6.11
C PRO A 312 13.42 0.84 5.35
N ALA A 313 12.57 0.97 4.33
CA ALA A 313 12.35 2.20 3.59
C ALA A 313 10.86 2.53 3.55
N PHE A 314 10.46 3.71 4.04
CA PHE A 314 9.08 4.18 3.98
C PHE A 314 8.65 4.34 2.53
N ASP A 315 7.52 3.78 2.14
CA ASP A 315 6.98 3.92 0.80
C ASP A 315 6.24 5.25 0.63
N GLY A 316 7.02 6.34 0.54
CA GLY A 316 6.51 7.68 0.25
C GLY A 316 5.93 7.82 -1.15
N SER A 317 6.18 6.87 -2.05
CA SER A 317 5.54 6.85 -3.37
C SER A 317 4.14 6.23 -3.36
N ALA A 318 3.75 5.63 -2.24
CA ALA A 318 2.58 4.76 -2.09
C ALA A 318 2.48 3.72 -3.23
N SER A 319 3.62 3.16 -3.65
CA SER A 319 3.77 2.23 -4.77
C SER A 319 2.93 2.65 -5.99
N TRP A 320 3.22 3.84 -6.50
CA TRP A 320 2.46 4.46 -7.59
C TRP A 320 1.02 4.82 -7.19
N TRP A 321 0.89 5.38 -5.98
CA TRP A 321 -0.35 5.95 -5.43
C TRP A 321 -1.46 4.91 -5.16
N THR A 322 -1.09 3.62 -5.14
CA THR A 322 -1.99 2.49 -4.91
C THR A 322 -2.14 2.14 -3.44
N GLN A 323 -1.09 2.35 -2.63
CA GLN A 323 -1.08 1.90 -1.25
C GLN A 323 -2.13 2.62 -0.40
N GLY A 324 -2.92 1.81 0.31
CA GLY A 324 -4.02 2.22 1.18
C GLY A 324 -3.92 1.60 2.57
N LEU A 325 -4.12 0.29 2.69
CA LEU A 325 -4.19 -0.40 4.00
C LEU A 325 -2.84 -0.99 4.46
N GLY A 326 -1.75 -0.47 3.91
CA GLY A 326 -0.39 -0.94 4.17
C GLY A 326 -0.03 -2.24 3.45
N HIS A 327 1.27 -2.44 3.27
CA HIS A 327 1.86 -3.62 2.67
C HIS A 327 1.66 -4.86 3.56
N GLY A 328 1.49 -6.03 2.94
CA GLY A 328 1.46 -7.31 3.65
C GLY A 328 0.36 -7.42 4.71
N ASN A 329 -0.75 -6.71 4.54
CA ASN A 329 -1.89 -6.71 5.46
C ASN A 329 -2.53 -8.13 5.53
N PRO A 330 -2.51 -8.79 6.71
CA PRO A 330 -3.01 -10.16 6.85
C PRO A 330 -4.49 -10.32 6.52
N GLU A 331 -5.33 -9.34 6.84
CA GLU A 331 -6.77 -9.41 6.59
C GLU A 331 -7.09 -9.28 5.10
N LEU A 332 -6.35 -8.44 4.38
CA LEU A 332 -6.45 -8.39 2.91
C LEU A 332 -5.99 -9.69 2.26
N ALA A 333 -4.91 -10.29 2.75
CA ALA A 333 -4.41 -11.57 2.24
C ALA A 333 -5.41 -12.71 2.50
N LEU A 334 -6.03 -12.75 3.69
CA LEU A 334 -7.08 -13.71 4.03
C LEU A 334 -8.34 -13.50 3.19
N THR A 335 -8.75 -12.25 2.96
CA THR A 335 -9.88 -11.89 2.08
C THR A 335 -9.62 -12.39 0.65
N ALA A 336 -8.41 -12.14 0.13
CA ALA A 336 -8.00 -12.61 -1.19
C ALA A 336 -8.02 -14.14 -1.28
N ALA A 337 -7.44 -14.82 -0.29
CA ALA A 337 -7.39 -16.29 -0.24
C ALA A 337 -8.79 -16.91 -0.18
N HIS A 338 -9.69 -16.35 0.64
CA HIS A 338 -11.08 -16.78 0.73
C HIS A 338 -11.82 -16.61 -0.61
N ALA A 339 -11.73 -15.43 -1.24
CA ALA A 339 -12.38 -15.18 -2.52
C ALA A 339 -11.80 -16.08 -3.63
N ALA A 340 -10.49 -16.30 -3.65
CA ALA A 340 -9.82 -17.18 -4.60
C ALA A 340 -10.26 -18.64 -4.41
N GLY A 341 -10.33 -19.14 -3.17
CA GLY A 341 -10.81 -20.49 -2.87
C GLY A 341 -12.29 -20.70 -3.19
N ARG A 342 -13.11 -19.66 -3.02
CA ARG A 342 -14.56 -19.71 -3.29
C ARG A 342 -14.91 -19.59 -4.77
N TYR A 343 -14.22 -18.72 -5.51
CA TYR A 343 -14.61 -18.35 -6.87
C TYR A 343 -13.54 -18.61 -7.93
N GLY A 344 -12.26 -18.48 -7.59
CA GLY A 344 -11.20 -18.31 -8.58
C GLY A 344 -11.55 -17.13 -9.51
N HIS A 345 -11.65 -17.42 -10.81
CA HIS A 345 -12.23 -16.50 -11.78
C HIS A 345 -13.47 -17.15 -12.43
N VAL A 346 -14.58 -16.40 -12.47
CA VAL A 346 -15.85 -16.80 -13.08
C VAL A 346 -16.29 -15.74 -14.09
N MET A 347 -16.99 -16.17 -15.13
CA MET A 347 -17.53 -15.28 -16.17
C MET A 347 -18.47 -14.24 -15.55
N PHE A 348 -18.29 -12.97 -15.91
CA PHE A 348 -19.19 -11.88 -15.49
C PHE A 348 -20.22 -11.49 -16.56
N ALA A 349 -19.89 -11.63 -17.84
CA ALA A 349 -20.80 -11.25 -18.93
C ALA A 349 -22.09 -12.08 -18.86
N GLY A 350 -23.22 -11.42 -18.54
CA GLY A 350 -24.51 -12.09 -18.36
C GLY A 350 -24.68 -12.85 -17.05
N ALA A 351 -23.79 -12.63 -16.07
CA ALA A 351 -23.82 -13.28 -14.77
C ALA A 351 -23.57 -12.26 -13.64
N ALA A 352 -23.74 -12.71 -12.40
CA ALA A 352 -23.46 -11.92 -11.21
C ALA A 352 -22.80 -12.80 -10.14
N HIS A 353 -22.02 -12.17 -9.26
CA HIS A 353 -21.49 -12.79 -8.06
C HIS A 353 -21.51 -11.77 -6.92
N GLU A 354 -21.59 -12.29 -5.70
CA GLU A 354 -21.81 -11.50 -4.49
C GLU A 354 -20.80 -10.34 -4.32
N PRO A 355 -19.47 -10.56 -4.48
CA PRO A 355 -18.50 -9.46 -4.33
C PRO A 355 -18.73 -8.28 -5.27
N ALA A 356 -19.01 -8.52 -6.57
CA ALA A 356 -19.22 -7.43 -7.52
C ALA A 356 -20.52 -6.65 -7.25
N VAL A 357 -21.60 -7.36 -6.87
CA VAL A 357 -22.88 -6.72 -6.55
C VAL A 357 -22.74 -5.85 -5.28
N SER A 358 -22.24 -6.44 -4.19
CA SER A 358 -21.99 -5.73 -2.93
C SER A 358 -21.07 -4.50 -3.11
N LEU A 359 -20.01 -4.63 -3.91
CA LEU A 359 -19.12 -3.52 -4.22
C LEU A 359 -19.83 -2.41 -5.00
N SER A 360 -20.66 -2.77 -5.98
CA SER A 360 -21.43 -1.81 -6.76
C SER A 360 -22.40 -1.01 -5.88
N GLU A 361 -23.14 -1.69 -5.00
CA GLU A 361 -24.04 -1.07 -4.04
C GLU A 361 -23.28 -0.14 -3.07
N THR A 362 -22.12 -0.57 -2.59
CA THR A 362 -21.26 0.22 -1.71
C THR A 362 -20.79 1.51 -2.39
N LEU A 363 -20.32 1.44 -3.63
CA LEU A 363 -19.87 2.62 -4.38
C LEU A 363 -21.03 3.59 -4.65
N LEU A 364 -22.15 3.09 -5.18
CA LEU A 364 -23.33 3.91 -5.49
C LEU A 364 -23.92 4.58 -4.24
N LYS A 365 -23.94 3.89 -3.10
CA LYS A 365 -24.43 4.45 -1.83
C LYS A 365 -23.54 5.57 -1.30
N ASN A 366 -22.22 5.36 -1.31
CA ASN A 366 -21.30 6.22 -0.57
C ASN A 366 -20.74 7.40 -1.38
N ILE A 367 -20.86 7.36 -2.71
CA ILE A 367 -20.45 8.49 -3.55
C ILE A 367 -21.31 9.75 -3.35
N GLY A 368 -22.53 9.59 -2.84
CA GLY A 368 -23.42 10.72 -2.52
C GLY A 368 -24.00 11.44 -3.74
N ASN A 369 -23.91 10.84 -4.93
CA ASN A 369 -24.44 11.38 -6.17
C ASN A 369 -25.68 10.60 -6.61
N PRO A 370 -26.90 11.16 -6.45
CA PRO A 370 -28.14 10.43 -6.75
C PRO A 370 -28.35 10.13 -8.24
N ARG A 371 -27.52 10.69 -9.12
CA ARG A 371 -27.60 10.45 -10.57
C ARG A 371 -26.93 9.15 -10.98
N LEU A 372 -25.87 8.75 -10.27
CA LEU A 372 -25.11 7.53 -10.57
C LEU A 372 -25.92 6.30 -10.15
N SER A 373 -26.10 5.36 -11.08
CA SER A 373 -26.96 4.18 -10.86
C SER A 373 -26.37 2.88 -11.41
N LYS A 374 -25.35 2.95 -12.28
CA LYS A 374 -24.69 1.78 -12.86
C LYS A 374 -23.20 1.78 -12.55
N VAL A 375 -22.64 0.57 -12.44
CA VAL A 375 -21.19 0.33 -12.28
C VAL A 375 -20.72 -0.59 -13.39
N PHE A 376 -19.70 -0.15 -14.12
CA PHE A 376 -18.99 -0.96 -15.09
C PHE A 376 -17.61 -1.35 -14.53
N PHE A 377 -17.18 -2.60 -14.72
CA PHE A 377 -15.90 -3.09 -14.22
C PHE A 377 -14.85 -3.24 -15.34
N SER A 378 -13.62 -2.80 -15.06
CA SER A 378 -12.46 -2.99 -15.93
C SER A 378 -11.21 -3.27 -15.10
N ASP A 379 -10.06 -3.39 -15.74
CA ASP A 379 -8.85 -3.93 -15.09
C ASP A 379 -8.02 -2.84 -14.38
N ASN A 380 -7.98 -1.63 -14.93
CA ASN A 380 -7.17 -0.53 -14.39
C ASN A 380 -7.71 0.86 -14.79
N GLY A 381 -7.07 1.92 -14.27
CA GLY A 381 -7.44 3.31 -14.53
C GLY A 381 -7.56 3.64 -16.03
N SER A 382 -6.56 3.29 -16.85
CA SER A 382 -6.59 3.56 -18.30
C SER A 382 -7.82 2.92 -18.97
N THR A 383 -8.07 1.65 -18.68
CA THR A 383 -9.24 0.94 -19.25
C THR A 383 -10.57 1.52 -18.76
N GLY A 384 -10.64 1.98 -17.49
CA GLY A 384 -11.81 2.65 -16.95
C GLY A 384 -12.08 4.02 -17.59
N MET A 385 -11.02 4.78 -17.89
CA MET A 385 -11.12 6.05 -18.60
C MET A 385 -11.51 5.87 -20.07
N GLU A 386 -11.02 4.81 -20.74
CA GLU A 386 -11.53 4.45 -22.09
C GLU A 386 -13.02 4.12 -22.08
N VAL A 387 -13.49 3.39 -21.06
CA VAL A 387 -14.92 3.12 -20.86
C VAL A 387 -15.67 4.43 -20.64
N GLY A 388 -15.15 5.30 -19.76
CA GLY A 388 -15.78 6.58 -19.43
C GLY A 388 -15.93 7.52 -20.63
N VAL A 389 -14.89 7.66 -21.46
CA VAL A 389 -14.99 8.49 -22.67
C VAL A 389 -15.95 7.89 -23.71
N LYS A 390 -15.96 6.56 -23.90
CA LYS A 390 -16.94 5.90 -24.78
C LYS A 390 -18.37 6.14 -24.33
N MET A 391 -18.62 6.05 -23.02
CA MET A 391 -19.92 6.37 -22.40
C MET A 391 -20.34 7.82 -22.65
N ALA A 392 -19.44 8.77 -22.41
CA ALA A 392 -19.72 10.19 -22.58
C ALA A 392 -19.99 10.55 -24.06
N LEU A 393 -19.11 10.15 -24.97
CA LEU A 393 -19.23 10.50 -26.39
C LEU A 393 -20.47 9.87 -27.02
N LYS A 394 -20.81 8.61 -26.72
CA LYS A 394 -22.05 7.99 -27.25
C LYS A 394 -23.30 8.74 -26.77
N ALA A 395 -23.33 9.15 -25.50
CA ALA A 395 -24.46 9.91 -24.95
C ALA A 395 -24.59 11.29 -25.60
N ALA A 396 -23.47 12.00 -25.81
CA ALA A 396 -23.46 13.26 -26.54
C ALA A 396 -23.91 13.08 -28.00
N SER A 397 -23.33 12.12 -28.72
CA SER A 397 -23.71 11.84 -30.11
C SER A 397 -25.18 11.50 -30.27
N LYS A 398 -25.75 10.67 -29.38
CA LYS A 398 -27.19 10.36 -29.41
C LYS A 398 -28.05 11.59 -29.13
N ARG A 399 -27.64 12.46 -28.20
CA ARG A 399 -28.40 13.67 -27.86
C ARG A 399 -28.42 14.69 -29.00
N TYR A 400 -27.30 14.85 -29.69
CA TYR A 400 -27.11 15.90 -30.70
C TYR A 400 -27.21 15.39 -32.15
N GLY A 401 -27.55 14.12 -32.35
CA GLY A 401 -27.70 13.52 -33.68
C GLY A 401 -26.37 13.41 -34.45
N TRP A 402 -25.23 13.29 -33.76
CA TRP A 402 -23.91 13.19 -34.39
C TRP A 402 -23.61 11.78 -34.89
N SER A 403 -22.92 11.71 -36.03
CA SER A 403 -22.45 10.47 -36.65
C SER A 403 -21.15 9.98 -35.97
N PRO A 404 -20.86 8.66 -35.98
CA PRO A 404 -19.55 8.15 -35.62
C PRO A 404 -18.39 8.71 -36.45
N ASP A 405 -18.67 9.21 -37.66
CA ASP A 405 -17.66 9.84 -38.54
C ASP A 405 -17.39 11.31 -38.20
N ASP A 406 -18.20 11.91 -37.31
CA ASP A 406 -17.95 13.28 -36.85
C ASP A 406 -16.69 13.31 -35.96
N GLU A 407 -15.84 14.30 -36.19
CA GLU A 407 -14.73 14.58 -35.29
C GLU A 407 -15.26 15.25 -34.01
N ILE A 408 -15.33 14.46 -32.94
CA ILE A 408 -15.79 14.90 -31.61
C ILE A 408 -14.59 14.93 -30.68
N LEU A 409 -14.32 16.11 -30.11
CA LEU A 409 -13.24 16.37 -29.19
C LEU A 409 -13.72 16.34 -27.74
N ILE A 410 -12.78 16.28 -26.80
CA ILE A 410 -13.03 16.45 -25.36
C ILE A 410 -12.56 17.83 -24.89
N LEU A 411 -13.11 18.28 -23.76
CA LEU A 411 -12.54 19.35 -22.95
C LEU A 411 -11.78 18.74 -21.78
N GLY A 412 -10.65 19.34 -21.42
CA GLY A 412 -9.84 18.93 -20.27
C GLY A 412 -9.03 20.07 -19.68
N LEU A 413 -8.09 19.74 -18.82
CA LEU A 413 -7.18 20.68 -18.16
C LEU A 413 -5.74 20.40 -18.59
N LYS A 414 -4.93 21.44 -18.77
CA LYS A 414 -3.51 21.25 -19.10
C LYS A 414 -2.77 20.49 -17.99
N GLY A 415 -1.90 19.57 -18.37
CA GLY A 415 -1.21 18.66 -17.46
C GLY A 415 -2.06 17.49 -16.96
N SER A 416 -3.29 17.31 -17.45
CA SER A 416 -4.11 16.15 -17.05
C SER A 416 -3.50 14.84 -17.55
N TYR A 417 -3.77 13.76 -16.81
CA TYR A 417 -3.33 12.41 -17.14
C TYR A 417 -4.44 11.41 -16.86
N HIS A 418 -4.76 10.60 -17.87
CA HIS A 418 -5.88 9.66 -17.81
C HIS A 418 -5.48 8.19 -18.07
N GLY A 419 -4.18 7.91 -18.19
CA GLY A 419 -3.65 6.57 -18.47
C GLY A 419 -2.83 6.48 -19.75
N ASP A 420 -2.30 5.27 -19.99
CA ASP A 420 -1.31 5.00 -21.04
C ASP A 420 -1.84 4.17 -22.21
N THR A 421 -3.13 3.81 -22.24
CA THR A 421 -3.69 3.21 -23.47
C THR A 421 -3.91 4.33 -24.49
N ILE A 422 -3.91 3.99 -25.78
CA ILE A 422 -3.97 4.97 -26.87
C ILE A 422 -5.19 5.89 -26.74
N GLY A 423 -6.35 5.32 -26.39
CA GLY A 423 -7.57 6.11 -26.17
C GLY A 423 -7.41 7.13 -25.04
N THR A 424 -6.75 6.78 -23.95
CA THR A 424 -6.52 7.70 -22.81
C THR A 424 -5.41 8.71 -23.05
N MET A 425 -4.38 8.35 -23.82
CA MET A 425 -3.34 9.29 -24.24
C MET A 425 -3.94 10.44 -25.05
N ASP A 426 -4.90 10.13 -25.95
CA ASP A 426 -5.63 11.11 -26.75
C ASP A 426 -6.52 12.06 -25.91
N LEU A 427 -6.81 11.73 -24.64
CA LEU A 427 -7.56 12.60 -23.72
C LEU A 427 -6.68 13.63 -22.99
N SER A 428 -5.37 13.57 -23.17
CA SER A 428 -4.40 14.42 -22.47
C SER A 428 -3.66 15.29 -23.48
N GLU A 429 -3.23 16.49 -23.07
CA GLU A 429 -2.51 17.39 -23.97
C GLU A 429 -1.14 16.82 -24.39
N PRO A 430 -0.50 17.34 -25.46
CA PRO A 430 0.83 16.91 -25.85
C PRO A 430 1.86 17.09 -24.73
N SER A 431 2.42 15.99 -24.23
CA SER A 431 3.33 15.94 -23.08
C SER A 431 4.43 14.88 -23.26
N THR A 432 5.28 14.71 -22.25
CA THR A 432 6.33 13.65 -22.25
C THR A 432 5.75 12.23 -22.33
N TYR A 433 4.50 12.03 -21.91
CA TYR A 433 3.85 10.73 -21.87
C TYR A 433 3.35 10.25 -23.24
N ASN A 434 2.94 11.17 -24.13
CA ASN A 434 2.20 10.84 -25.36
C ASN A 434 2.85 11.39 -26.64
N LYS A 435 3.62 12.48 -26.60
CA LYS A 435 4.14 13.16 -27.81
C LYS A 435 5.10 12.30 -28.64
N LYS A 436 5.71 11.27 -28.03
CA LYS A 436 6.61 10.32 -28.70
C LYS A 436 5.92 9.00 -29.09
N VAL A 437 4.60 8.89 -28.91
CA VAL A 437 3.83 7.71 -29.29
C VAL A 437 3.29 7.92 -30.70
N GLU A 438 3.58 7.00 -31.61
CA GLU A 438 3.34 7.16 -33.05
C GLU A 438 1.85 7.30 -33.42
N TRP A 439 0.94 6.81 -32.57
CA TRP A 439 -0.51 6.87 -32.79
C TRP A 439 -1.22 7.97 -31.99
N TYR A 440 -0.49 8.75 -31.19
CA TYR A 440 -1.08 9.86 -30.45
C TYR A 440 -1.54 10.96 -31.42
N SER A 441 -2.80 11.38 -31.26
CA SER A 441 -3.44 12.41 -32.09
C SER A 441 -3.92 13.62 -31.30
N GLY A 442 -4.13 13.48 -29.98
CA GLY A 442 -4.57 14.57 -29.10
C GLY A 442 -5.95 15.08 -29.48
N ARG A 443 -7.01 14.48 -28.92
CA ARG A 443 -8.40 14.69 -29.35
C ARG A 443 -9.17 15.60 -28.41
N GLY A 444 -8.62 16.78 -28.13
CA GLY A 444 -9.22 17.67 -27.15
C GLY A 444 -8.75 19.11 -27.20
N HIS A 445 -9.38 19.90 -26.33
CA HIS A 445 -8.89 21.20 -25.90
C HIS A 445 -8.68 21.18 -24.39
N TRP A 446 -7.54 21.70 -23.93
CA TRP A 446 -7.16 21.70 -22.52
C TRP A 446 -6.98 23.14 -22.04
N PHE A 447 -7.75 23.50 -21.01
CA PHE A 447 -7.73 24.84 -20.44
C PHE A 447 -6.52 25.05 -19.53
N ASP A 448 -5.97 26.27 -19.57
CA ASP A 448 -5.13 26.78 -18.50
C ASP A 448 -6.01 27.09 -17.27
N PHE A 449 -5.44 26.98 -16.07
CA PHE A 449 -6.18 27.19 -14.83
C PHE A 449 -5.27 27.73 -13.71
N PRO A 450 -5.84 28.48 -12.74
CA PRO A 450 -5.10 28.92 -11.56
C PRO A 450 -4.71 27.76 -10.64
N LEU A 451 -3.52 27.87 -10.05
CA LEU A 451 -2.97 26.88 -9.12
C LEU A 451 -3.09 27.35 -7.68
N VAL A 452 -3.41 26.43 -6.78
CA VAL A 452 -3.37 26.66 -5.34
C VAL A 452 -2.03 26.18 -4.78
N LYS A 453 -1.33 27.05 -4.05
CA LYS A 453 0.02 26.78 -3.52
C LYS A 453 0.16 27.34 -2.10
N MET A 454 0.97 26.70 -1.25
CA MET A 454 1.56 27.36 -0.07
C MET A 454 2.92 27.94 -0.48
N ARG A 455 3.08 29.26 -0.35
CA ARG A 455 4.34 29.97 -0.62
C ARG A 455 4.58 31.03 0.45
N ASP A 456 5.80 31.09 0.98
CA ASP A 456 6.20 32.07 2.00
C ASP A 456 5.23 32.11 3.20
N GLY A 457 4.76 30.94 3.63
CA GLY A 457 3.84 30.77 4.75
C GLY A 457 2.40 31.23 4.51
N LYS A 458 2.01 31.51 3.26
CA LYS A 458 0.65 31.89 2.87
C LYS A 458 0.09 30.96 1.81
N TRP A 459 -1.21 30.70 1.90
CA TRP A 459 -1.94 30.09 0.80
C TRP A 459 -2.16 31.10 -0.30
N VAL A 460 -1.91 30.72 -1.54
CA VAL A 460 -2.12 31.58 -2.71
C VAL A 460 -2.86 30.84 -3.81
N VAL A 461 -3.72 31.59 -4.52
CA VAL A 461 -4.23 31.22 -5.84
C VAL A 461 -3.44 32.03 -6.85
N GLU A 462 -2.67 31.34 -7.69
CA GLU A 462 -1.75 31.92 -8.67
C GLU A 462 -2.26 31.62 -10.08
N PRO A 463 -2.49 32.65 -10.91
CA PRO A 463 -2.88 32.44 -12.30
C PRO A 463 -1.72 31.83 -13.10
N PRO A 464 -2.01 31.17 -14.23
CA PRO A 464 -0.98 30.81 -15.21
C PRO A 464 -0.14 32.03 -15.60
N ALA A 465 1.16 31.83 -15.85
CA ALA A 465 2.08 32.91 -16.15
C ALA A 465 1.64 33.71 -17.38
N GLY A 466 1.44 35.03 -17.20
CA GLY A 466 1.01 35.94 -18.27
C GLY A 466 -0.50 35.96 -18.53
N MET A 467 -1.31 35.33 -17.68
CA MET A 467 -2.78 35.31 -17.78
C MET A 467 -3.46 36.07 -16.63
N GLU A 468 -2.80 37.09 -16.07
CA GLU A 468 -3.36 37.93 -15.01
C GLU A 468 -4.55 38.77 -15.47
N GLU A 469 -4.69 39.02 -16.79
CA GLU A 469 -5.85 39.73 -17.34
C GLU A 469 -7.12 38.86 -17.22
N GLU A 470 -7.00 37.58 -17.62
CA GLU A 470 -8.08 36.60 -17.61
C GLU A 470 -8.43 36.18 -16.18
N PHE A 471 -7.43 35.85 -15.37
CA PHE A 471 -7.65 35.23 -14.06
C PHE A 471 -7.52 36.18 -12.86
N GLY A 472 -7.04 37.41 -13.09
CA GLY A 472 -6.70 38.36 -12.03
C GLY A 472 -5.29 38.15 -11.47
N PRO A 473 -4.83 39.03 -10.56
CA PRO A 473 -3.51 38.89 -9.93
C PRO A 473 -3.48 37.73 -8.92
N VAL A 474 -2.28 37.33 -8.50
CA VAL A 474 -2.09 36.38 -7.39
C VAL A 474 -2.86 36.84 -6.15
N ARG A 475 -3.71 35.96 -5.61
CA ARG A 475 -4.48 36.22 -4.38
C ARG A 475 -3.91 35.41 -3.23
N SER A 476 -3.83 36.01 -2.04
CA SER A 476 -3.43 35.32 -0.80
C SER A 476 -4.63 35.06 0.10
N PHE A 477 -4.59 33.94 0.83
CA PHE A 477 -5.64 33.44 1.72
C PHE A 477 -5.03 33.03 3.06
N SER A 478 -5.82 33.12 4.14
CA SER A 478 -5.40 32.72 5.49
C SER A 478 -5.31 31.20 5.63
N SER A 479 -6.18 30.48 4.92
CA SER A 479 -6.41 29.05 5.08
C SER A 479 -6.80 28.41 3.75
N LEU A 480 -6.74 27.08 3.69
CA LEU A 480 -7.34 26.34 2.58
C LEU A 480 -8.87 26.48 2.58
N ASP A 481 -9.50 26.50 3.74
CA ASP A 481 -10.96 26.56 3.83
C ASP A 481 -11.53 27.81 3.14
N GLU A 482 -10.84 28.95 3.19
CA GLU A 482 -11.22 30.15 2.41
C GLU A 482 -11.13 29.95 0.89
N ILE A 483 -10.17 29.15 0.40
CA ILE A 483 -10.04 28.85 -1.04
C ILE A 483 -11.19 27.96 -1.50
N PHE A 484 -11.58 26.99 -0.68
CA PHE A 484 -12.70 26.06 -0.95
C PHE A 484 -14.08 26.65 -0.61
N ALA A 485 -14.15 27.84 -0.01
CA ALA A 485 -15.38 28.62 0.15
C ALA A 485 -15.79 29.27 -1.19
N LEU A 486 -16.14 28.43 -2.17
CA LEU A 486 -16.34 28.83 -3.57
C LEU A 486 -17.35 30.00 -3.74
N SER A 487 -18.40 30.01 -2.92
CA SER A 487 -19.46 31.04 -2.94
C SER A 487 -18.98 32.44 -2.64
N ASP A 488 -17.85 32.56 -1.93
CA ASP A 488 -17.35 33.84 -1.41
C ASP A 488 -16.44 34.53 -2.43
N ARG A 489 -16.02 33.81 -3.48
CA ARG A 489 -15.08 34.25 -4.51
C ARG A 489 -15.77 34.66 -5.83
N LYS A 490 -16.87 35.41 -5.73
CA LYS A 490 -17.73 35.78 -6.88
C LYS A 490 -16.99 36.46 -8.04
N ALA A 491 -16.10 37.41 -7.74
CA ALA A 491 -15.35 38.13 -8.79
C ALA A 491 -14.40 37.22 -9.57
N ASP A 492 -13.79 36.22 -8.92
CA ASP A 492 -12.97 35.22 -9.60
C ASP A 492 -13.86 34.30 -10.44
N ALA A 493 -15.02 33.90 -9.92
CA ALA A 493 -15.98 33.06 -10.62
C ALA A 493 -16.45 33.70 -11.94
N GLU A 494 -16.78 35.00 -11.93
CA GLU A 494 -17.18 35.75 -13.13
C GLU A 494 -16.07 35.80 -14.18
N ARG A 495 -14.81 36.00 -13.75
CA ARG A 495 -13.64 35.95 -14.63
C ARG A 495 -13.44 34.58 -15.27
N TYR A 496 -13.50 33.53 -14.45
CA TYR A 496 -13.31 32.15 -14.92
C TYR A 496 -14.43 31.77 -15.90
N GLU A 497 -15.69 32.11 -15.59
CA GLU A 497 -16.82 31.91 -16.49
C GLU A 497 -16.61 32.60 -17.83
N SER A 498 -16.18 33.87 -17.80
CA SER A 498 -15.92 34.67 -19.00
C SER A 498 -14.81 34.06 -19.87
N TYR A 499 -13.69 33.65 -19.26
CA TYR A 499 -12.59 33.00 -19.97
C TYR A 499 -13.05 31.70 -20.64
N ILE A 500 -13.69 30.81 -19.88
CA ILE A 500 -14.14 29.50 -20.37
C ILE A 500 -15.15 29.67 -21.52
N LYS A 501 -16.14 30.56 -21.37
CA LYS A 501 -17.13 30.83 -22.42
C LYS A 501 -16.50 31.39 -23.67
N THR A 502 -15.68 32.43 -23.54
CA THR A 502 -15.03 33.09 -24.69
C THR A 502 -14.15 32.10 -25.46
N SER A 503 -13.39 31.25 -24.75
CA SER A 503 -12.60 30.19 -25.37
C SER A 503 -13.46 29.17 -26.11
N LEU A 504 -14.57 28.71 -25.51
CA LEU A 504 -15.47 27.76 -26.15
C LEU A 504 -16.17 28.37 -27.37
N GLU A 505 -16.62 29.61 -27.29
CA GLU A 505 -17.22 30.34 -28.42
C GLU A 505 -16.23 30.46 -29.58
N ALA A 506 -14.95 30.78 -29.31
CA ALA A 506 -13.92 30.85 -30.33
C ALA A 506 -13.66 29.48 -30.99
N LEU A 507 -13.52 28.42 -30.18
CA LEU A 507 -13.25 27.07 -30.69
C LEU A 507 -14.43 26.50 -31.49
N THR A 508 -15.66 26.76 -31.05
CA THR A 508 -16.87 26.32 -31.75
C THR A 508 -17.10 27.12 -33.04
N ALA A 509 -16.72 28.41 -33.07
CA ALA A 509 -16.69 29.20 -34.29
C ALA A 509 -15.68 28.68 -35.33
N GLU A 510 -14.61 28.01 -34.91
CA GLU A 510 -13.68 27.26 -35.79
C GLU A 510 -14.26 25.92 -36.28
N GLY A 511 -15.48 25.55 -35.85
CA GLY A 511 -16.14 24.32 -36.25
C GLY A 511 -15.84 23.10 -35.37
N LYS A 512 -15.14 23.28 -34.24
CA LYS A 512 -14.85 22.18 -33.31
C LYS A 512 -16.11 21.75 -32.54
N LYS A 513 -16.31 20.43 -32.44
CA LYS A 513 -17.40 19.82 -31.66
C LYS A 513 -16.83 19.20 -30.40
N PHE A 514 -17.45 19.47 -29.24
CA PHE A 514 -17.03 18.90 -27.96
C PHE A 514 -18.11 17.98 -27.41
N GLY A 515 -17.73 16.75 -27.04
CA GLY A 515 -18.67 15.72 -26.59
C GLY A 515 -18.53 15.31 -25.14
N ALA A 516 -17.51 15.76 -24.43
CA ALA A 516 -17.31 15.47 -23.01
C ALA A 516 -16.38 16.48 -22.35
N LEU A 517 -16.59 16.74 -21.06
CA LEU A 517 -15.57 17.33 -20.17
C LEU A 517 -14.95 16.20 -19.34
N ILE A 518 -13.62 16.06 -19.37
CA ILE A 518 -12.87 15.06 -18.62
C ILE A 518 -11.84 15.77 -17.75
N MET A 519 -11.85 15.52 -16.44
CA MET A 519 -10.87 16.12 -15.54
C MET A 519 -10.56 15.27 -14.32
N GLU A 520 -9.33 15.39 -13.81
CA GLU A 520 -8.95 14.98 -12.46
C GLU A 520 -9.44 16.05 -11.46
N PRO A 521 -10.34 15.73 -10.52
CA PRO A 521 -10.81 16.72 -9.56
C PRO A 521 -9.73 17.07 -8.54
N VAL A 522 -9.60 18.34 -8.20
CA VAL A 522 -8.66 18.90 -7.20
C VAL A 522 -7.20 18.82 -7.65
N ILE A 523 -6.61 17.62 -7.75
CA ILE A 523 -5.19 17.44 -8.05
C ILE A 523 -5.00 16.67 -9.35
N LEU A 524 -4.24 17.25 -10.27
CA LEU A 524 -3.73 16.55 -11.46
C LEU A 524 -2.41 15.88 -11.07
N GLY A 525 -2.42 14.56 -10.95
CA GLY A 525 -1.33 13.80 -10.33
C GLY A 525 -0.07 13.77 -11.20
N ALA A 526 -0.15 13.10 -12.35
CA ALA A 526 1.03 12.83 -13.19
C ALA A 526 1.57 14.09 -13.90
N GLY A 527 0.75 15.14 -13.99
CA GLY A 527 1.14 16.46 -14.47
C GLY A 527 2.12 17.20 -13.55
N GLY A 528 2.39 16.68 -12.36
CA GLY A 528 3.32 17.28 -11.39
C GLY A 528 2.66 17.67 -10.07
N MET A 529 1.64 16.94 -9.62
CA MET A 529 0.85 17.29 -8.44
C MET A 529 0.27 18.70 -8.52
N LEU A 530 -0.28 19.06 -9.69
CA LEU A 530 -0.84 20.38 -9.92
C LEU A 530 -2.16 20.50 -9.17
N PHE A 531 -2.19 21.32 -8.13
CA PHE A 531 -3.39 21.57 -7.37
C PHE A 531 -4.20 22.67 -8.06
N SER A 532 -5.24 22.26 -8.78
CA SER A 532 -6.15 23.14 -9.49
C SER A 532 -7.04 23.90 -8.51
N ASP A 533 -7.26 25.18 -8.78
CA ASP A 533 -8.25 25.95 -8.04
C ASP A 533 -9.64 25.31 -8.16
N PRO A 534 -10.25 24.83 -7.05
CA PRO A 534 -11.55 24.17 -7.09
C PRO A 534 -12.65 25.08 -7.65
N LEU A 535 -12.53 26.41 -7.55
CA LEU A 535 -13.48 27.34 -8.15
C LEU A 535 -13.42 27.29 -9.67
N PHE A 536 -12.23 27.18 -10.26
CA PHE A 536 -12.10 27.07 -11.71
C PHE A 536 -12.77 25.79 -12.22
N GLN A 537 -12.51 24.66 -11.57
CA GLN A 537 -13.14 23.38 -11.93
C GLN A 537 -14.67 23.41 -11.76
N HIS A 538 -15.16 24.05 -10.69
CA HIS A 538 -16.59 24.30 -10.49
C HIS A 538 -17.20 25.08 -11.66
N MET A 539 -16.58 26.20 -12.05
CA MET A 539 -17.07 27.03 -13.15
C MET A 539 -16.96 26.32 -14.51
N LEU A 540 -15.91 25.54 -14.73
CA LEU A 540 -15.77 24.73 -15.94
C LEU A 540 -16.90 23.71 -16.09
N VAL A 541 -17.25 23.02 -15.02
CA VAL A 541 -18.40 22.09 -15.02
C VAL A 541 -19.72 22.84 -15.21
N LYS A 542 -19.89 24.00 -14.57
CA LYS A 542 -21.09 24.82 -14.72
C LYS A 542 -21.28 25.24 -16.18
N VAL A 543 -20.25 25.78 -16.82
CA VAL A 543 -20.29 26.21 -18.24
C VAL A 543 -20.48 25.01 -19.17
N ALA A 544 -19.76 23.91 -18.95
CA ALA A 544 -19.94 22.68 -19.74
C ALA A 544 -21.37 22.13 -19.68
N ARG A 545 -22.14 22.46 -18.63
CA ARG A 545 -23.54 22.07 -18.47
C ARG A 545 -24.55 23.09 -18.96
N GLU A 546 -24.11 24.27 -19.38
CA GLU A 546 -25.02 25.26 -19.93
C GLU A 546 -25.65 24.75 -21.22
N GLN A 547 -26.97 24.94 -21.33
CA GLN A 547 -27.68 24.65 -22.57
C GLN A 547 -27.50 25.83 -23.52
N CYS A 548 -26.40 25.80 -24.26
CA CYS A 548 -26.06 26.80 -25.26
C CYS A 548 -26.04 26.14 -26.64
N PRO A 549 -27.12 26.27 -27.44
CA PRO A 549 -27.18 25.70 -28.79
C PRO A 549 -26.05 26.14 -29.71
N GLU A 550 -25.49 27.32 -29.47
CA GLU A 550 -24.35 27.87 -30.19
C GLU A 550 -23.05 27.09 -29.90
N LEU A 551 -22.91 26.54 -28.67
CA LEU A 551 -21.72 25.78 -28.27
C LEU A 551 -21.83 24.29 -28.60
N TYR A 552 -23.01 23.70 -28.41
CA TYR A 552 -23.17 22.24 -28.44
C TYR A 552 -24.20 21.73 -29.46
N GLY A 553 -24.94 22.64 -30.11
CA GLY A 553 -26.06 22.29 -30.99
C GLY A 553 -27.39 22.14 -30.25
N LYS A 554 -28.47 22.00 -31.03
CA LYS A 554 -29.80 21.76 -30.47
C LYS A 554 -29.98 20.27 -30.18
N PRO A 555 -30.35 19.88 -28.96
CA PRO A 555 -30.59 18.47 -28.65
C PRO A 555 -31.84 17.98 -29.40
N GLU A 556 -31.82 16.72 -29.85
CA GLU A 556 -32.98 16.09 -30.51
C GLU A 556 -34.16 15.91 -29.54
N ALA A 557 -33.87 15.74 -28.25
CA ALA A 557 -34.85 15.64 -27.18
C ALA A 557 -34.40 16.42 -25.94
N THR A 558 -35.34 17.05 -25.26
CA THR A 558 -35.11 17.73 -23.98
C THR A 558 -35.81 16.98 -22.86
N SER A 559 -35.13 16.83 -21.72
CA SER A 559 -35.70 16.27 -20.50
C SER A 559 -35.69 17.33 -19.40
N GLU A 560 -36.78 17.39 -18.63
CA GLU A 560 -36.95 18.32 -17.51
C GLU A 560 -36.42 17.76 -16.19
N SER A 561 -36.00 16.49 -16.16
CA SER A 561 -35.48 15.85 -14.95
C SER A 561 -34.21 16.55 -14.44
N ALA A 562 -34.16 16.82 -13.14
CA ALA A 562 -32.97 17.36 -12.49
C ALA A 562 -31.80 16.37 -12.42
N LEU A 563 -32.06 15.08 -12.66
CA LEU A 563 -31.04 14.02 -12.67
C LEU A 563 -30.37 13.84 -14.04
N GLU A 564 -30.90 14.49 -15.07
CA GLU A 564 -30.32 14.47 -16.42
C GLU A 564 -29.11 15.39 -16.51
N TRP A 565 -28.09 14.94 -17.25
CA TRP A 565 -27.01 15.83 -17.64
C TRP A 565 -27.52 16.85 -18.65
N LYS A 566 -26.85 18.01 -18.74
CA LYS A 566 -27.11 19.10 -19.68
C LYS A 566 -25.80 19.54 -20.31
N GLY A 567 -25.84 20.29 -21.42
CA GLY A 567 -24.64 20.67 -22.17
C GLY A 567 -23.90 19.43 -22.65
N ILE A 568 -22.69 19.15 -22.14
CA ILE A 568 -21.95 17.91 -22.41
C ILE A 568 -21.77 17.06 -21.14
N PRO A 569 -21.67 15.72 -21.25
CA PRO A 569 -21.38 14.85 -20.11
C PRO A 569 -20.07 15.19 -19.42
N VAL A 570 -20.06 15.10 -18.10
CA VAL A 570 -18.89 15.37 -17.25
C VAL A 570 -18.35 14.06 -16.67
N VAL A 571 -17.09 13.77 -16.96
CA VAL A 571 -16.33 12.62 -16.48
C VAL A 571 -15.33 13.07 -15.42
N PHE A 572 -15.45 12.54 -14.21
CA PHE A 572 -14.41 12.70 -13.19
C PHE A 572 -13.47 11.50 -13.20
N ASP A 573 -12.20 11.78 -13.44
CA ASP A 573 -11.12 10.85 -13.21
C ASP A 573 -10.75 10.89 -11.72
N GLU A 574 -11.43 10.07 -10.93
CA GLU A 574 -11.15 9.86 -9.51
C GLU A 574 -10.22 8.65 -9.28
N VAL A 575 -9.45 8.22 -10.31
CA VAL A 575 -8.49 7.12 -10.18
C VAL A 575 -7.43 7.44 -9.14
N PHE A 576 -6.96 8.69 -9.11
CA PHE A 576 -6.01 9.17 -8.11
C PHE A 576 -6.71 9.71 -6.86
N THR A 577 -7.65 10.65 -7.02
CA THR A 577 -8.10 11.52 -5.93
C THR A 577 -9.24 10.96 -5.09
N GLY A 578 -9.99 10.00 -5.62
CA GLY A 578 -11.13 9.41 -4.93
C GLY A 578 -10.77 8.47 -3.79
N LEU A 579 -11.82 7.95 -3.15
CA LEU A 579 -11.75 6.88 -2.16
C LEU A 579 -10.85 7.21 -0.95
N TYR A 580 -10.98 8.43 -0.44
CA TYR A 580 -10.25 8.98 0.72
C TYR A 580 -8.79 9.37 0.49
N ARG A 581 -8.24 9.29 -0.73
CA ARG A 581 -6.86 9.77 -0.99
C ARG A 581 -6.65 11.19 -0.47
N LEU A 582 -7.64 12.06 -0.70
CA LEU A 582 -7.68 13.47 -0.27
C LEU A 582 -8.49 13.71 1.01
N GLY A 583 -8.86 12.64 1.75
CA GLY A 583 -9.59 12.73 3.01
C GLY A 583 -11.11 12.76 2.91
N ARG A 584 -11.68 12.55 1.72
CA ARG A 584 -13.13 12.37 1.47
C ARG A 584 -13.39 11.21 0.52
N PHE A 585 -14.57 10.59 0.61
CA PHE A 585 -14.92 9.43 -0.24
C PHE A 585 -14.93 9.77 -1.73
N SER A 586 -15.51 10.92 -2.10
CA SER A 586 -15.50 11.44 -3.47
C SER A 586 -14.97 12.87 -3.51
N SER A 587 -14.15 13.12 -4.52
CA SER A 587 -13.57 14.43 -4.76
C SER A 587 -14.59 15.47 -5.26
N SER A 588 -15.77 15.03 -5.74
CA SER A 588 -16.88 15.91 -6.13
C SER A 588 -17.28 16.91 -5.04
N THR A 589 -17.18 16.50 -3.78
CA THR A 589 -17.52 17.33 -2.62
C THR A 589 -16.57 18.53 -2.43
N PHE A 590 -15.39 18.51 -3.03
CA PHE A 590 -14.43 19.61 -2.98
C PHE A 590 -14.72 20.70 -4.01
N VAL A 591 -15.21 20.30 -5.18
CA VAL A 591 -15.52 21.21 -6.31
C VAL A 591 -16.98 21.64 -6.34
N ASP A 592 -17.80 21.13 -5.42
CA ASP A 592 -19.24 21.41 -5.30
C ASP A 592 -20.04 21.20 -6.60
N VAL A 593 -19.65 20.18 -7.35
CA VAL A 593 -20.33 19.74 -8.56
C VAL A 593 -20.21 18.23 -8.69
N GLN A 594 -21.27 17.60 -9.19
CA GLN A 594 -21.33 16.15 -9.35
C GLN A 594 -20.94 15.74 -10.77
N PRO A 595 -20.32 14.57 -11.00
CA PRO A 595 -20.08 14.03 -12.34
C PRO A 595 -21.27 13.21 -12.88
N ASP A 596 -21.29 13.00 -14.20
CA ASP A 596 -22.22 12.08 -14.87
C ASP A 596 -21.62 10.69 -15.02
N ILE A 597 -20.27 10.62 -15.03
CA ILE A 597 -19.45 9.40 -15.04
C ILE A 597 -18.28 9.60 -14.06
N SER A 598 -17.98 8.61 -13.22
CA SER A 598 -16.85 8.67 -12.26
C SER A 598 -16.01 7.40 -12.33
N VAL A 599 -14.70 7.53 -12.45
CA VAL A 599 -13.77 6.40 -12.60
C VAL A 599 -12.92 6.23 -11.34
N HIS A 600 -12.83 5.00 -10.81
CA HIS A 600 -12.09 4.69 -9.59
C HIS A 600 -11.23 3.44 -9.77
N ALA A 601 -9.96 3.50 -9.35
CA ALA A 601 -9.04 2.37 -9.29
C ALA A 601 -8.06 2.59 -8.12
N LYS A 602 -6.78 2.19 -8.27
CA LYS A 602 -5.70 2.41 -7.29
C LYS A 602 -6.11 2.06 -5.85
N LEU A 603 -6.50 3.05 -5.05
CA LEU A 603 -6.87 2.93 -3.65
C LEU A 603 -8.11 2.03 -3.43
N LEU A 604 -8.90 1.79 -4.48
CA LEU A 604 -10.06 0.88 -4.50
C LEU A 604 -9.77 -0.46 -3.85
N THR A 605 -8.63 -1.08 -4.14
CA THR A 605 -8.26 -2.42 -3.63
C THR A 605 -7.25 -2.37 -2.49
N GLY A 606 -7.07 -1.20 -1.87
CA GLY A 606 -6.14 -1.00 -0.76
C GLY A 606 -4.66 -1.19 -1.12
N GLY A 607 -4.34 -1.31 -2.41
CA GLY A 607 -3.00 -1.54 -2.93
C GLY A 607 -2.64 -3.01 -3.19
N LEU A 608 -3.59 -3.96 -3.12
CA LEU A 608 -3.30 -5.39 -3.25
C LEU A 608 -3.38 -5.93 -4.69
N LEU A 609 -4.43 -5.60 -5.45
CA LEU A 609 -4.67 -6.14 -6.80
C LEU A 609 -5.22 -5.06 -7.76
N PRO A 610 -5.03 -5.20 -9.08
CA PRO A 610 -5.68 -4.33 -10.05
C PRO A 610 -7.20 -4.58 -10.09
N LEU A 611 -7.97 -3.50 -10.06
CA LEU A 611 -9.40 -3.45 -10.35
C LEU A 611 -9.76 -2.00 -10.65
N CYS A 612 -10.71 -1.78 -11.56
CA CYS A 612 -11.26 -0.47 -11.85
C CYS A 612 -12.78 -0.54 -11.96
N THR A 613 -13.44 0.54 -11.54
CA THR A 613 -14.89 0.74 -11.67
C THR A 613 -15.18 2.08 -12.32
N THR A 614 -16.03 2.08 -13.33
CA THR A 614 -16.59 3.27 -13.98
C THR A 614 -18.07 3.36 -13.64
N LEU A 615 -18.42 4.30 -12.77
CA LEU A 615 -19.81 4.61 -12.43
C LEU A 615 -20.41 5.50 -13.51
N ALA A 616 -21.68 5.28 -13.82
CA ALA A 616 -22.42 6.09 -14.79
C ALA A 616 -23.82 6.43 -14.27
N SER A 617 -24.31 7.59 -14.69
CA SER A 617 -25.69 7.97 -14.43
C SER A 617 -26.69 7.19 -15.28
N GLU A 618 -27.96 7.14 -14.84
CA GLU A 618 -29.00 6.43 -15.59
C GLU A 618 -29.15 6.98 -17.02
N SER A 619 -29.14 8.30 -17.17
CA SER A 619 -29.22 8.97 -18.49
C SER A 619 -28.04 8.65 -19.43
N ILE A 620 -26.85 8.36 -18.89
CA ILE A 620 -25.71 7.86 -19.69
C ILE A 620 -25.96 6.41 -20.12
N PHE A 621 -26.45 5.58 -19.20
CA PHE A 621 -26.78 4.18 -19.48
C PHE A 621 -27.87 4.04 -20.56
N GLU A 622 -28.92 4.86 -20.49
CA GLU A 622 -30.03 4.88 -21.46
C GLU A 622 -29.59 5.22 -22.89
N ALA A 623 -28.43 5.87 -23.06
CA ALA A 623 -27.88 6.14 -24.38
C ALA A 623 -27.52 4.84 -25.15
N PHE A 624 -27.22 3.75 -24.44
CA PHE A 624 -26.84 2.45 -25.00
C PHE A 624 -28.02 1.47 -25.12
N LEU A 625 -29.22 1.84 -24.68
CA LEU A 625 -30.40 0.99 -24.79
C LEU A 625 -30.97 1.05 -26.21
N SER A 626 -31.11 -0.14 -26.80
CA SER A 626 -31.64 -0.40 -28.14
C SER A 626 -31.95 -1.90 -28.28
N PRO A 627 -32.85 -2.32 -29.20
CA PRO A 627 -33.00 -3.73 -29.56
C PRO A 627 -31.73 -4.35 -30.18
N GLU A 628 -30.85 -3.54 -30.77
CA GLU A 628 -29.65 -4.01 -31.46
C GLU A 628 -28.46 -4.20 -30.52
N LYS A 629 -27.84 -5.38 -30.55
CA LYS A 629 -26.67 -5.68 -29.70
C LYS A 629 -25.48 -4.76 -30.00
N SER A 630 -25.34 -4.28 -31.24
CA SER A 630 -24.26 -3.38 -31.66
C SER A 630 -24.33 -2.00 -31.00
N ASP A 631 -25.49 -1.61 -30.47
CA ASP A 631 -25.66 -0.34 -29.77
C ASP A 631 -25.27 -0.40 -28.29
N ALA A 632 -25.09 -1.62 -27.75
CA ALA A 632 -24.56 -1.81 -26.40
C ALA A 632 -23.11 -1.32 -26.30
N LEU A 633 -22.63 -1.11 -25.08
CA LEU A 633 -21.22 -0.84 -24.84
C LEU A 633 -20.39 -2.11 -25.07
N LEU A 634 -19.88 -2.30 -26.29
CA LEU A 634 -19.03 -3.43 -26.68
C LEU A 634 -17.58 -3.22 -26.19
N HIS A 635 -17.41 -3.14 -24.88
CA HIS A 635 -16.12 -3.11 -24.19
C HIS A 635 -16.15 -4.21 -23.13
N GLY A 636 -15.07 -4.98 -23.01
CA GLY A 636 -14.96 -6.00 -21.96
C GLY A 636 -13.55 -6.56 -21.92
N HIS A 637 -13.15 -7.01 -20.73
CA HIS A 637 -11.87 -7.65 -20.47
C HIS A 637 -12.13 -9.07 -19.99
N SER A 638 -11.19 -9.98 -20.21
CA SER A 638 -11.33 -11.36 -19.74
C SER A 638 -11.54 -11.42 -18.22
N TYR A 639 -10.91 -10.51 -17.46
CA TYR A 639 -11.00 -10.44 -16.00
C TYR A 639 -12.01 -9.40 -15.48
N THR A 640 -12.90 -8.89 -16.34
CA THR A 640 -13.96 -7.95 -15.94
C THR A 640 -14.67 -8.46 -14.68
N ALA A 641 -14.69 -7.62 -13.64
CA ALA A 641 -15.27 -7.90 -12.32
C ALA A 641 -14.74 -9.18 -11.67
N HIS A 642 -13.44 -9.48 -11.74
CA HIS A 642 -12.89 -10.66 -11.05
C HIS A 642 -13.20 -10.63 -9.54
N ALA A 643 -13.75 -11.75 -9.04
CA ALA A 643 -14.35 -11.83 -7.71
C ALA A 643 -13.35 -11.54 -6.58
N VAL A 644 -12.07 -11.89 -6.77
CA VAL A 644 -11.00 -11.65 -5.79
C VAL A 644 -10.80 -10.14 -5.59
N GLY A 645 -10.62 -9.38 -6.67
CA GLY A 645 -10.47 -7.92 -6.59
C GLY A 645 -11.72 -7.24 -6.04
N CYS A 646 -12.91 -7.72 -6.41
CA CYS A 646 -14.17 -7.15 -5.92
C CYS A 646 -14.31 -7.32 -4.40
N ASP A 647 -13.96 -8.49 -3.85
CA ASP A 647 -14.06 -8.75 -2.41
C ASP A 647 -13.00 -7.98 -1.62
N ILE A 648 -11.78 -7.88 -2.15
CA ILE A 648 -10.72 -7.03 -1.63
C ILE A 648 -11.16 -5.56 -1.61
N ALA A 649 -11.75 -5.06 -2.70
CA ALA A 649 -12.21 -3.69 -2.77
C ALA A 649 -13.34 -3.40 -1.77
N ARG A 650 -14.29 -4.34 -1.61
CA ARG A 650 -15.33 -4.25 -0.59
C ARG A 650 -14.74 -4.15 0.82
N TYR A 651 -13.76 -4.99 1.15
CA TYR A 651 -13.05 -4.92 2.43
C TYR A 651 -12.28 -3.60 2.59
N SER A 652 -11.58 -3.17 1.54
CA SER A 652 -10.79 -1.93 1.53
C SER A 652 -11.65 -0.71 1.83
N LEU A 653 -12.74 -0.53 1.09
CA LEU A 653 -13.67 0.59 1.26
C LEU A 653 -14.30 0.59 2.65
N LYS A 654 -14.76 -0.56 3.13
CA LYS A 654 -15.32 -0.70 4.48
C LYS A 654 -14.31 -0.29 5.55
N THR A 655 -13.07 -0.75 5.42
CA THR A 655 -12.01 -0.43 6.40
C THR A 655 -11.73 1.08 6.40
N MET A 656 -11.59 1.70 5.23
CA MET A 656 -11.35 3.15 5.14
C MET A 656 -12.53 3.98 5.68
N GLN A 657 -13.77 3.51 5.53
CA GLN A 657 -14.95 4.13 6.14
C GLN A 657 -14.90 4.10 7.66
N GLU A 658 -14.56 2.95 8.25
CA GLU A 658 -14.38 2.82 9.70
C GLU A 658 -13.23 3.71 10.21
N MET A 659 -12.19 3.90 9.42
CA MET A 659 -11.06 4.79 9.75
C MET A 659 -11.42 6.26 9.72
N ASP A 660 -12.31 6.67 8.82
CA ASP A 660 -12.80 8.06 8.73
C ASP A 660 -13.50 8.51 10.03
N GLU A 661 -14.18 7.57 10.69
CA GLU A 661 -14.82 7.73 11.99
C GLU A 661 -13.86 7.43 13.18
N GLY A 662 -12.65 6.95 12.90
CA GLY A 662 -11.69 6.48 13.89
C GLY A 662 -10.85 7.58 14.55
N ALA A 663 -10.22 7.22 15.68
CA ALA A 663 -9.41 8.13 16.48
C ALA A 663 -8.17 8.67 15.74
N ALA A 664 -7.52 7.85 14.91
CA ALA A 664 -6.30 8.24 14.19
C ALA A 664 -6.56 9.42 13.23
N TRP A 665 -7.59 9.31 12.38
CA TRP A 665 -7.96 10.40 11.47
C TRP A 665 -8.56 11.58 12.21
N THR A 666 -9.27 11.34 13.33
CA THR A 666 -9.72 12.42 14.22
C THR A 666 -8.57 13.30 14.71
N ASN A 667 -7.42 12.70 15.05
CA ASN A 667 -6.24 13.46 15.46
C ASN A 667 -5.65 14.30 14.31
N PHE A 668 -5.56 13.75 13.11
CA PHE A 668 -5.11 14.51 11.93
C PHE A 668 -6.09 15.65 11.59
N LYS A 669 -7.41 15.38 11.62
CA LYS A 669 -8.46 16.38 11.45
C LYS A 669 -8.34 17.50 12.49
N ALA A 670 -8.13 17.15 13.77
CA ALA A 670 -7.98 18.11 14.85
C ALA A 670 -6.75 19.01 14.69
N ALA A 671 -5.63 18.46 14.20
CA ALA A 671 -4.41 19.22 13.92
C ALA A 671 -4.56 20.27 12.80
N TRP A 672 -5.67 20.23 12.06
CA TRP A 672 -5.99 21.18 11.00
C TRP A 672 -7.17 22.13 11.32
N LYS A 673 -7.81 21.99 12.49
CA LYS A 673 -8.92 22.87 12.89
C LYS A 673 -8.41 24.28 13.22
N GLN A 674 -9.17 25.28 12.81
CA GLN A 674 -9.01 26.67 13.27
C GLN A 674 -9.87 26.95 14.51
N GLU A 675 -9.49 27.95 15.31
CA GLU A 675 -10.08 28.23 16.64
C GLU A 675 -11.59 28.54 16.60
N ASP A 676 -12.15 28.96 15.46
CA ASP A 676 -13.52 29.49 15.33
C ASP A 676 -14.51 28.64 14.48
N ASP A 677 -14.14 27.42 14.06
CA ASP A 677 -14.92 26.73 13.01
C ASP A 677 -16.01 25.74 13.50
N ALA A 678 -17.25 26.00 13.06
CA ALA A 678 -18.42 25.13 13.25
C ALA A 678 -18.63 24.10 12.12
N LYS A 679 -17.82 24.15 11.04
CA LYS A 679 -17.90 23.26 9.87
C LYS A 679 -16.76 22.23 9.84
N PRO A 680 -16.94 21.06 9.20
CA PRO A 680 -15.85 20.11 9.01
C PRO A 680 -14.76 20.73 8.11
N SER A 681 -13.59 21.00 8.70
CA SER A 681 -12.44 21.61 8.03
C SER A 681 -11.73 20.64 7.10
N LEU A 682 -11.09 21.18 6.07
CA LEU A 682 -10.10 20.46 5.28
C LEU A 682 -8.95 20.00 6.18
N TRP A 683 -8.34 18.87 5.84
CA TRP A 683 -7.28 18.31 6.67
C TRP A 683 -6.25 17.54 5.86
N SER A 684 -5.06 17.39 6.43
CA SER A 684 -4.01 16.52 5.91
C SER A 684 -3.38 15.71 7.03
N MET A 685 -2.82 14.55 6.68
CA MET A 685 -1.96 13.79 7.58
C MET A 685 -0.68 14.56 7.91
N TRP A 686 -0.22 15.42 7.00
CA TRP A 686 0.94 16.29 7.19
C TRP A 686 0.52 17.54 7.97
N SER A 687 1.23 17.90 9.03
CA SER A 687 0.83 19.02 9.91
C SER A 687 0.96 20.39 9.24
N GLN A 688 0.08 21.32 9.59
CA GLN A 688 0.09 22.69 9.05
C GLN A 688 1.42 23.41 9.29
N ASP A 689 1.97 23.32 10.50
CA ASP A 689 3.26 23.94 10.84
C ASP A 689 4.38 23.41 9.94
N PHE A 690 4.44 22.10 9.71
CA PHE A 690 5.44 21.50 8.83
C PHE A 690 5.30 22.01 7.38
N VAL A 691 4.08 22.08 6.84
CA VAL A 691 3.82 22.60 5.49
C VAL A 691 4.22 24.08 5.38
N ARG A 692 3.86 24.89 6.38
CA ARG A 692 4.24 26.30 6.46
C ARG A 692 5.75 26.46 6.51
N ASP A 693 6.43 25.72 7.39
CA ASP A 693 7.88 25.80 7.58
C ASP A 693 8.66 25.40 6.31
N LEU A 694 8.20 24.37 5.59
CA LEU A 694 8.79 24.01 4.30
C LEU A 694 8.61 25.13 3.26
N SER A 695 7.44 25.78 3.22
CA SER A 695 7.16 26.85 2.25
C SER A 695 8.00 28.12 2.46
N LEU A 696 8.63 28.29 3.64
CA LEU A 696 9.51 29.40 3.98
C LEU A 696 10.97 29.17 3.57
N ARG A 697 11.31 27.96 3.08
CA ARG A 697 12.69 27.63 2.71
C ARG A 697 13.06 28.27 1.38
N SER A 698 14.28 28.79 1.28
CA SER A 698 14.74 29.56 0.12
C SER A 698 14.78 28.74 -1.18
N ASN A 699 15.03 27.42 -1.10
CA ASN A 699 15.07 26.48 -2.22
C ASN A 699 13.71 25.88 -2.60
N VAL A 700 12.65 26.15 -1.83
CA VAL A 700 11.29 25.69 -2.10
C VAL A 700 10.53 26.77 -2.88
N GLU A 701 9.88 26.37 -3.98
CA GLU A 701 8.99 27.24 -4.76
C GLU A 701 7.60 27.27 -4.13
N SER A 702 7.06 26.09 -3.81
CA SER A 702 5.76 25.93 -3.16
C SER A 702 5.61 24.56 -2.53
N VAL A 703 4.65 24.46 -1.61
CA VAL A 703 4.26 23.21 -0.95
C VAL A 703 2.75 23.06 -1.02
N PHE A 704 2.27 21.83 -1.05
CA PHE A 704 0.86 21.53 -0.88
C PHE A 704 0.66 20.24 -0.08
N ALA A 705 -0.39 20.18 0.74
CA ALA A 705 -0.79 18.97 1.42
C ALA A 705 -2.32 18.90 1.60
N LEU A 706 -2.91 17.74 1.31
CA LEU A 706 -4.33 17.45 1.51
C LEU A 706 -4.55 15.94 1.60
N GLY A 707 -5.36 15.51 2.57
CA GLY A 707 -5.50 14.09 2.91
C GLY A 707 -4.13 13.46 3.17
N SER A 708 -3.84 12.36 2.48
CA SER A 708 -2.54 11.67 2.59
C SER A 708 -1.41 12.25 1.76
N VAL A 709 -1.69 13.21 0.87
CA VAL A 709 -0.75 13.71 -0.15
C VAL A 709 0.04 14.90 0.39
N LEU A 710 1.35 14.89 0.14
CA LEU A 710 2.28 16.03 0.25
C LEU A 710 3.02 16.19 -1.07
N ALA A 711 3.11 17.42 -1.57
CA ALA A 711 3.92 17.79 -2.72
C ALA A 711 4.83 18.97 -2.35
N ILE A 712 6.10 18.88 -2.72
CA ILE A 712 7.13 19.90 -2.48
C ILE A 712 7.75 20.24 -3.84
N SER A 713 7.46 21.44 -4.34
CA SER A 713 8.02 21.95 -5.59
C SER A 713 9.30 22.71 -5.27
N LEU A 714 10.44 22.26 -5.80
CA LEU A 714 11.72 22.94 -5.63
C LEU A 714 11.95 23.96 -6.74
N LYS A 715 12.69 25.03 -6.42
CA LYS A 715 13.13 26.00 -7.42
C LYS A 715 14.19 25.36 -8.32
N ASP A 716 14.02 25.49 -9.64
CA ASP A 716 15.01 25.07 -10.63
C ASP A 716 15.52 26.30 -11.41
N PRO A 717 16.82 26.67 -11.28
CA PRO A 717 17.42 27.75 -12.07
C PRO A 717 17.41 27.51 -13.58
N ALA A 718 17.30 26.25 -14.03
CA ALA A 718 17.30 25.85 -15.43
C ALA A 718 15.89 25.73 -16.04
N GLY A 719 14.83 25.95 -15.26
CA GLY A 719 13.42 25.90 -15.67
C GLY A 719 12.62 24.77 -14.99
N SER A 720 11.35 25.03 -14.66
CA SER A 720 10.43 24.09 -14.00
C SER A 720 9.75 23.13 -14.98
N GLY A 721 9.34 21.93 -14.52
CA GLY A 721 8.59 20.94 -15.32
C GLY A 721 9.15 19.51 -15.24
N TYR A 722 8.49 18.55 -15.91
CA TYR A 722 8.74 17.10 -15.77
C TYR A 722 10.18 16.64 -16.08
N THR A 723 10.92 17.38 -16.92
CA THR A 723 12.32 17.07 -17.26
C THR A 723 13.33 17.63 -16.27
N SER A 724 12.90 18.43 -15.29
CA SER A 724 13.76 18.95 -14.23
C SER A 724 14.33 17.82 -13.37
N THR A 725 15.56 18.00 -12.91
CA THR A 725 16.24 17.09 -11.96
C THR A 725 16.41 17.71 -10.58
N ALA A 726 15.80 18.88 -10.32
CA ALA A 726 15.98 19.64 -9.09
C ALA A 726 15.60 18.83 -7.83
N ALA A 727 14.56 18.00 -7.91
CA ALA A 727 14.11 17.15 -6.81
C ALA A 727 14.88 15.82 -6.67
N THR A 728 15.70 15.46 -7.66
CA THR A 728 16.46 14.19 -7.66
C THR A 728 17.45 14.13 -6.50
N GLY A 729 18.14 15.24 -6.20
CA GLY A 729 19.08 15.29 -5.08
C GLY A 729 18.42 15.08 -3.72
N LEU A 730 17.23 15.66 -3.51
CA LEU A 730 16.45 15.45 -2.29
C LEU A 730 15.94 14.02 -2.18
N ARG A 731 15.41 13.45 -3.28
CA ARG A 731 15.00 12.04 -3.35
C ARG A 731 16.13 11.11 -2.94
N ASP A 732 17.32 11.31 -3.51
CA ASP A 732 18.48 10.46 -3.26
C ASP A 732 18.99 10.62 -1.83
N THR A 733 18.96 11.84 -1.29
CA THR A 733 19.30 12.10 0.13
C THR A 733 18.34 11.36 1.07
N LEU A 734 17.04 11.40 0.77
CA LEU A 734 16.00 10.73 1.56
C LEU A 734 16.10 9.19 1.48
N LEU A 735 16.51 8.65 0.33
CA LEU A 735 16.70 7.21 0.14
C LEU A 735 18.01 6.70 0.74
N HIS A 736 19.08 7.50 0.67
CA HIS A 736 20.44 7.13 1.10
C HIS A 736 20.83 7.67 2.47
N ASP A 737 19.87 8.24 3.22
CA ASP A 737 20.08 8.73 4.58
C ASP A 737 20.84 7.68 5.41
N SER A 738 22.04 8.08 5.83
CA SER A 738 23.00 7.23 6.55
C SER A 738 22.77 7.25 8.06
N SER A 739 21.82 8.06 8.54
CA SER A 739 21.35 8.00 9.92
C SER A 739 20.80 6.61 10.22
N SER A 740 20.86 6.17 11.48
CA SER A 740 20.37 4.86 11.93
C SER A 740 18.85 4.68 11.81
N GLU A 741 18.15 5.63 11.19
CA GLU A 741 16.70 5.68 11.03
C GLU A 741 16.28 5.38 9.57
N ASN A 742 15.06 4.90 9.36
CA ASN A 742 14.57 4.38 8.07
C ASN A 742 14.79 5.32 6.88
N ALA A 743 15.13 4.75 5.72
CA ALA A 743 15.13 5.47 4.46
C ALA A 743 13.71 5.88 4.05
N ILE A 744 13.58 6.83 3.13
CA ILE A 744 12.31 7.20 2.51
C ILE A 744 12.43 6.96 1.01
N HIS A 745 11.70 5.96 0.53
CA HIS A 745 11.51 5.77 -0.90
C HIS A 745 10.49 6.80 -1.40
N SER A 746 10.87 7.58 -2.41
CA SER A 746 10.00 8.56 -3.04
C SER A 746 10.24 8.58 -4.55
N ARG A 747 9.33 9.20 -5.28
CA ARG A 747 9.52 9.50 -6.71
C ARG A 747 9.38 11.01 -6.91
N VAL A 748 9.92 11.45 -8.04
CA VAL A 748 9.88 12.84 -8.45
C VAL A 748 9.10 12.95 -9.75
N LEU A 749 8.43 14.09 -9.93
CA LEU A 749 7.78 14.51 -11.17
C LEU A 749 8.42 15.84 -11.54
N GLY A 750 9.53 15.79 -12.28
CA GLY A 750 10.33 16.99 -12.54
C GLY A 750 10.93 17.60 -11.27
N ASN A 751 10.61 18.87 -11.02
CA ASN A 751 11.04 19.60 -9.82
C ASN A 751 10.18 19.32 -8.58
N VAL A 752 9.18 18.44 -8.68
CA VAL A 752 8.28 18.10 -7.58
C VAL A 752 8.68 16.79 -6.93
N LEU A 753 8.96 16.83 -5.63
CA LEU A 753 9.00 15.64 -4.79
C LEU A 753 7.65 15.46 -4.12
N TYR A 754 7.09 14.27 -4.16
CA TYR A 754 5.84 13.97 -3.47
C TYR A 754 6.02 12.84 -2.46
N LEU A 755 5.26 12.91 -1.38
CA LEU A 755 5.12 11.85 -0.38
C LEU A 755 3.64 11.56 -0.17
N MET A 756 3.30 10.28 -0.09
CA MET A 756 1.96 9.81 0.26
C MET A 756 2.04 8.83 1.40
N ALA A 757 1.24 9.11 2.43
CA ALA A 757 0.97 8.17 3.48
C ALA A 757 -0.03 7.09 3.04
N SER A 758 0.06 5.90 3.63
CA SER A 758 -1.05 4.95 3.58
C SER A 758 -2.18 5.47 4.47
N MET A 759 -3.40 4.98 4.26
CA MET A 759 -4.54 5.32 5.12
C MET A 759 -4.32 4.88 6.56
N THR A 760 -3.49 3.86 6.76
CA THR A 760 -3.11 3.25 8.06
C THR A 760 -1.89 3.88 8.72
N THR A 761 -1.21 4.83 8.07
CA THR A 761 0.01 5.44 8.64
C THR A 761 -0.31 6.17 9.95
N SER A 762 0.47 5.90 11.00
CA SER A 762 0.26 6.50 12.31
C SER A 762 0.78 7.95 12.39
N PRO A 763 0.23 8.78 13.30
CA PRO A 763 0.75 10.12 13.55
C PRO A 763 2.24 10.14 13.93
N ASP A 764 2.71 9.16 14.71
CA ASP A 764 4.11 9.03 15.10
C ASP A 764 5.02 8.77 13.89
N THR A 765 4.58 7.92 12.96
CA THR A 765 5.28 7.69 11.70
C THR A 765 5.37 8.98 10.90
N ILE A 766 4.25 9.69 10.70
CA ILE A 766 4.25 10.97 9.97
C ILE A 766 5.20 11.98 10.62
N ALA A 767 5.14 12.15 11.94
CA ALA A 767 6.04 13.06 12.65
C ALA A 767 7.51 12.69 12.46
N SER A 768 7.84 11.39 12.38
CA SER A 768 9.20 10.93 12.06
C SER A 768 9.60 11.28 10.62
N ILE A 769 8.71 11.08 9.65
CA ILE A 769 8.97 11.41 8.24
C ILE A 769 9.15 12.93 8.07
N GLN A 770 8.32 13.75 8.71
CA GLN A 770 8.44 15.22 8.67
C GLN A 770 9.80 15.70 9.15
N ARG A 771 10.30 15.18 10.29
CA ARG A 771 11.64 15.52 10.82
C ARG A 771 12.76 15.15 9.85
N LYS A 772 12.64 14.00 9.18
CA LYS A 772 13.63 13.58 8.16
C LYS A 772 13.62 14.50 6.94
N VAL A 773 12.44 14.84 6.43
CA VAL A 773 12.32 15.78 5.31
C VAL A 773 12.89 17.15 5.68
N GLN A 774 12.59 17.68 6.87
CA GLN A 774 13.17 18.93 7.36
C GLN A 774 14.70 18.87 7.44
N THR A 775 15.25 17.74 7.90
CA THR A 775 16.70 17.54 8.02
C THR A 775 17.38 17.47 6.66
N ALA A 776 16.80 16.72 5.71
CA ALA A 776 17.33 16.57 4.35
C ALA A 776 17.25 17.86 3.51
N MET A 777 16.41 18.80 3.93
CA MET A 777 16.22 20.10 3.28
C MET A 777 17.08 21.21 3.86
N ASN A 778 17.80 20.96 4.97
CA ASN A 778 18.80 21.86 5.56
C ASN A 778 20.14 21.66 4.86
#